data_AF-A0A932UDR0-F1
#
_entry.id   AF-A0A932UDR0-F1
#
_cell.length_a   1.000
_cell.length_b   1.000
_cell.length_c   1.000
_cell.angle_alpha   90.00
_cell.angle_beta   90.00
_cell.angle_gamma   90.00
#
_symmetry.space_group_name_H-M   'P 1'
#
loop_
_entity.id
_entity.type
_entity.pdbx_description
1 polymer ?
#
loop_
_entity_poly.entity_id
_entity_poly.type
_entity_poly.pdbx_seq_one_letter_code
_entity_poly.pdbx_strand_id
1 'polypeptide(L)'
;MSTGGARLTTGDGLIATVPSRPNRAWAAIADWRVPEGTSRDALALATIGAAVLLLYGPLVLQGRVFFENDSFDFYYPLLSFLGDSLRDGRLPLWTPDIFAGFPLFADGEIGALYPLHWLALLLMPAEVAFAWLPVIRTFLAGSFLFLFARVLGLERPASLIAGLTFALGGFMVAQLHHANVVNSALLLPLVFALVELALRKTGRLRLRYALLAGLAVACQFFGFHVQPVILTVLGLAVYTGFRLSMQRPPSSSHRFGRFVGTLTRHTIEGAIMVAGIAGVGLALAAVQVIPLLELSTFSFRGRGVTYEYATSFAVTPYNLVTLVVPYFFRGPDGQYWDHWVRWETAIYAGLPALVLTVFALTSRRREVWFFAGLAIVSLTLALGDYGPPRLYWLIWHLPGFSYLRAPGRFGLLELFAFAMLAGFGAQRLLDARVTERGLRAPLILLSVLIPTAVLAATLCYFWLSLDRATALRLIDDWYLSLRSDVVGLTSARVYDYLRYALSPLSPHLARAALIGSATLLLIWWWLRRSGSANGLAIGLTLLTAVDLLTFASAFHPSLPLERITTVPAIARYLDQQPGLFRIYTLPSAPELRPNRLLPHDVPEAGGYSSLGPDRVSDFARLSQYGHNRLLDLWNVVYLVSGQGTTTHAGLRFDHRSPLTRLAPERGYDRVELAPDSQAVTEIRIIGATMNAEARPGDVIAEVVAVLADGSERSFPITGRTIGPARPPSDRERAETGAALQVWQKDDDVRWRQTSLHEARFRLGRPSWARESLPLHSLELRAFLPRGELHVYGVGLVDDTGVVRPIRSLAGRRVVYNDLNLMAVRNSSALGRAFLTGGATVCDSDGAARSWLAAAGFDPAATVILEPGEAQPRPAESPPHRIEGGVVAIDDYDLAHVALNVQTPEAAWLVVADSYYPGWRAKVDGQAAELYLANYLFRAVRVPAGEHRVELRFEPDTVRVGGALSLASGLAVALGLLATSYTLRSSRRSLMTVMRKKRPPRAPSIVK
;
A
#
# COMPACT_ATOMS: atom_id res chain seq x y z
N MET A 1 -81.24 2.25 -58.72
CA MET A 1 -80.29 1.37 -59.45
C MET A 1 -79.41 0.71 -58.38
N SER A 2 -79.61 -0.54 -57.98
CA SER A 2 -79.42 -1.81 -58.74
C SER A 2 -77.97 -1.95 -59.22
N THR A 3 -77.20 -3.01 -58.93
CA THR A 3 -77.54 -4.41 -58.61
C THR A 3 -76.45 -5.13 -57.79
N GLY A 4 -76.88 -6.06 -56.92
CA GLY A 4 -76.27 -7.41 -56.72
C GLY A 4 -74.92 -7.53 -55.97
N GLY A 5 -74.63 -8.61 -55.24
CA GLY A 5 -75.47 -9.75 -54.85
C GLY A 5 -74.66 -11.06 -54.66
N ALA A 6 -74.79 -11.70 -53.48
CA ALA A 6 -74.37 -13.09 -53.16
C ALA A 6 -72.85 -13.43 -53.18
N ARG A 7 -72.33 -14.48 -52.52
CA ARG A 7 -72.56 -15.12 -51.18
C ARG A 7 -71.60 -16.33 -51.06
N LEU A 8 -70.99 -16.57 -49.88
CA LEU A 8 -70.59 -17.91 -49.34
C LEU A 8 -69.52 -18.71 -50.15
N THR A 9 -68.73 -19.70 -49.70
CA THR A 9 -68.31 -20.35 -48.41
C THR A 9 -67.05 -21.22 -48.74
N THR A 10 -66.21 -21.80 -47.87
CA THR A 10 -66.11 -22.02 -46.39
C THR A 10 -64.62 -22.29 -46.05
N GLY A 11 -64.20 -22.26 -44.78
CA GLY A 11 -62.96 -22.95 -44.34
C GLY A 11 -62.29 -22.37 -43.09
N ASP A 12 -62.18 -23.17 -42.04
CA ASP A 12 -61.60 -22.78 -40.74
C ASP A 12 -60.10 -22.47 -40.78
N GLY A 13 -59.68 -21.49 -39.99
CA GLY A 13 -58.26 -21.17 -39.80
C GLY A 13 -58.05 -20.00 -38.85
N LEU A 14 -57.56 -20.30 -37.63
CA LEU A 14 -57.19 -19.31 -36.60
C LEU A 14 -56.19 -18.26 -37.12
N ILE A 15 -56.70 -17.11 -37.58
CA ILE A 15 -55.86 -15.92 -37.78
C ILE A 15 -55.64 -15.26 -36.42
N ALA A 16 -54.57 -15.68 -35.74
CA ALA A 16 -54.03 -14.94 -34.62
C ALA A 16 -53.65 -13.54 -35.12
N THR A 17 -54.37 -12.52 -34.66
CA THR A 17 -54.04 -11.12 -34.88
C THR A 17 -52.72 -10.80 -34.20
N VAL A 18 -51.61 -10.91 -34.95
CA VAL A 18 -50.28 -10.52 -34.47
C VAL A 18 -50.34 -9.04 -34.07
N PRO A 19 -50.20 -8.69 -32.78
CA PRO A 19 -50.15 -7.30 -32.38
C PRO A 19 -48.76 -6.80 -32.72
N SER A 20 -48.57 -6.27 -33.92
CA SER A 20 -47.33 -5.62 -34.38
C SER A 20 -47.13 -4.25 -33.73
N ARG A 21 -47.28 -4.19 -32.40
CA ARG A 21 -46.75 -3.09 -31.58
C ARG A 21 -45.27 -3.40 -31.31
N PRO A 22 -44.30 -2.68 -31.91
CA PRO A 22 -42.93 -2.76 -31.45
C PRO A 22 -42.92 -2.41 -29.95
N ASN A 23 -42.36 -3.31 -29.16
CA ASN A 23 -42.48 -3.27 -27.72
C ASN A 23 -41.88 -1.95 -27.20
N ARG A 24 -42.70 -1.09 -26.55
CA ARG A 24 -42.34 0.31 -26.20
C ARG A 24 -41.01 0.43 -25.45
N ALA A 25 -40.63 -0.61 -24.71
CA ALA A 25 -39.32 -0.72 -24.06
C ALA A 25 -38.13 -0.53 -25.02
N TRP A 26 -38.14 -1.12 -26.22
CA TRP A 26 -36.98 -1.05 -27.14
C TRP A 26 -36.85 0.31 -27.84
N ALA A 27 -37.97 0.96 -28.16
CA ALA A 27 -37.95 2.32 -28.70
C ALA A 27 -37.49 3.35 -27.65
N ALA A 28 -37.92 3.20 -26.39
CA ALA A 28 -37.52 4.10 -25.30
C ALA A 28 -36.02 3.98 -24.92
N ILE A 29 -35.39 2.81 -25.14
CA ILE A 29 -33.98 2.59 -24.79
C ILE A 29 -33.02 3.22 -25.83
N ALA A 30 -33.41 3.26 -27.11
CA ALA A 30 -32.59 3.88 -28.17
C ALA A 30 -32.43 5.40 -27.98
N ASP A 31 -33.51 6.06 -27.57
CA ASP A 31 -33.63 7.53 -27.46
C ASP A 31 -33.18 8.12 -26.10
N TRP A 32 -32.37 7.39 -25.33
CA TRP A 32 -31.87 7.85 -24.03
C TRP A 32 -31.08 9.17 -24.15
N ARG A 33 -31.76 10.28 -23.82
CA ARG A 33 -31.19 11.52 -23.29
C ARG A 33 -30.99 11.37 -21.79
N VAL A 34 -29.85 11.83 -21.24
CA VAL A 34 -29.66 11.90 -19.78
C VAL A 34 -30.90 12.59 -19.20
N PRO A 35 -31.67 11.96 -18.28
CA PRO A 35 -33.04 12.41 -18.03
C PRO A 35 -33.05 13.84 -17.50
N GLU A 36 -33.87 14.69 -18.12
CA GLU A 36 -34.12 16.06 -17.66
C GLU A 36 -34.79 15.97 -16.27
N GLY A 37 -33.98 16.15 -15.23
CA GLY A 37 -34.36 15.85 -13.83
C GLY A 37 -33.20 16.06 -12.86
N THR A 38 -32.36 17.07 -13.12
CA THR A 38 -31.09 17.36 -12.43
C THR A 38 -31.21 17.43 -10.92
N SER A 39 -32.31 18.00 -10.38
CA SER A 39 -32.51 18.14 -8.93
C SER A 39 -32.64 16.83 -8.17
N ARG A 40 -33.22 15.78 -8.77
CA ARG A 40 -33.40 14.47 -8.09
C ARG A 40 -32.15 13.60 -8.14
N ASP A 41 -31.36 13.69 -9.21
CA ASP A 41 -30.03 13.05 -9.23
C ASP A 41 -29.06 13.82 -8.30
N ALA A 42 -29.15 15.15 -8.24
CA ALA A 42 -28.40 15.96 -7.27
C ALA A 42 -28.75 15.60 -5.81
N LEU A 43 -30.02 15.34 -5.49
CA LEU A 43 -30.41 14.87 -4.14
C LEU A 43 -29.76 13.52 -3.78
N ALA A 44 -29.74 12.56 -4.71
CA ALA A 44 -29.08 11.27 -4.47
C ALA A 44 -27.57 11.42 -4.26
N LEU A 45 -26.90 12.24 -5.09
CA LEU A 45 -25.48 12.57 -4.89
C LEU A 45 -25.25 13.30 -3.56
N ALA A 46 -26.14 14.21 -3.17
CA ALA A 46 -26.08 14.88 -1.86
C ALA A 46 -26.29 13.88 -0.70
N THR A 47 -27.08 12.82 -0.86
CA THR A 47 -27.18 11.74 0.15
C THR A 47 -25.88 10.94 0.27
N ILE A 48 -25.19 10.64 -0.85
CA ILE A 48 -23.85 10.02 -0.82
C ILE A 48 -22.86 10.97 -0.13
N GLY A 49 -22.84 12.25 -0.51
CA GLY A 49 -22.00 13.27 0.12
C GLY A 49 -22.28 13.41 1.62
N ALA A 50 -23.54 13.40 2.05
CA ALA A 50 -23.91 13.44 3.46
C ALA A 50 -23.44 12.20 4.23
N ALA A 51 -23.57 11.00 3.66
CA ALA A 51 -23.05 9.78 4.29
C ALA A 51 -21.51 9.83 4.43
N VAL A 52 -20.81 10.28 3.39
CA VAL A 52 -19.35 10.48 3.41
C VAL A 52 -18.96 11.52 4.47
N LEU A 53 -19.68 12.64 4.58
CA LEU A 53 -19.45 13.65 5.61
C LEU A 53 -19.81 13.18 7.03
N LEU A 54 -20.73 12.22 7.20
CA LEU A 54 -20.99 11.58 8.50
C LEU A 54 -19.84 10.65 8.91
N LEU A 55 -19.15 10.01 7.96
CA LEU A 55 -17.97 9.18 8.24
C LEU A 55 -16.74 10.03 8.59
N TYR A 56 -16.40 11.01 7.75
CA TYR A 56 -15.13 11.76 7.88
C TYR A 56 -15.27 13.11 8.58
N GLY A 57 -16.43 13.76 8.50
CA GLY A 57 -16.63 15.12 9.01
C GLY A 57 -16.29 15.27 10.51
N PRO A 58 -16.72 14.36 11.41
CA PRO A 58 -16.32 14.41 12.81
C PRO A 58 -14.81 14.34 13.02
N LEU A 59 -14.07 13.61 12.17
CA LEU A 59 -12.61 13.52 12.24
C LEU A 59 -11.96 14.82 11.75
N VAL A 60 -12.32 15.26 10.53
CA VAL A 60 -11.73 16.47 9.92
C VAL A 60 -11.99 17.71 10.76
N LEU A 61 -13.20 17.88 11.31
CA LEU A 61 -13.56 19.00 12.19
C LEU A 61 -12.86 18.96 13.56
N GLN A 62 -12.36 17.80 13.99
CA GLN A 62 -11.57 17.62 15.21
C GLN A 62 -10.05 17.67 14.95
N GLY A 63 -9.61 17.97 13.73
CA GLY A 63 -8.20 17.89 13.36
C GLY A 63 -7.65 16.45 13.43
N ARG A 64 -8.48 15.45 13.12
CA ARG A 64 -8.14 14.02 13.16
C ARG A 64 -8.24 13.38 11.78
N VAL A 65 -7.51 12.29 11.59
CA VAL A 65 -7.55 11.44 10.39
C VAL A 65 -7.58 9.96 10.79
N PHE A 66 -8.08 9.11 9.89
CA PHE A 66 -7.81 7.67 9.97
C PHE A 66 -6.32 7.42 9.68
N PHE A 67 -5.75 6.37 10.28
CA PHE A 67 -4.34 6.02 10.09
C PHE A 67 -4.10 4.51 10.16
N GLU A 68 -3.07 4.02 9.46
CA GLU A 68 -2.26 2.87 9.86
C GLU A 68 -0.78 3.19 9.51
N ASN A 69 0.13 2.22 9.46
CA ASN A 69 1.58 2.48 9.41
C ASN A 69 2.04 3.33 8.20
N ASP A 70 1.79 2.90 6.97
CA ASP A 70 2.17 3.64 5.74
C ASP A 70 1.59 5.08 5.66
N SER A 71 0.60 5.45 6.48
CA SER A 71 0.19 6.85 6.62
C SER A 71 1.33 7.73 7.15
N PHE A 72 2.15 7.21 8.06
CA PHE A 72 3.38 7.82 8.53
C PHE A 72 4.57 7.54 7.61
N ASP A 73 4.68 6.31 7.12
CA ASP A 73 5.94 5.81 6.54
C ASP A 73 6.05 6.11 5.04
N PHE A 74 4.94 6.50 4.38
CA PHE A 74 4.89 6.64 2.93
C PHE A 74 3.95 7.77 2.47
N TYR A 75 2.64 7.66 2.73
CA TYR A 75 1.64 8.49 2.04
C TYR A 75 1.63 9.96 2.46
N TYR A 76 1.81 10.29 3.74
CA TYR A 76 1.90 11.70 4.13
C TYR A 76 3.25 12.33 3.74
N PRO A 77 4.43 11.75 4.07
CA PRO A 77 5.70 12.39 3.77
C PRO A 77 5.91 12.67 2.28
N LEU A 78 5.60 11.68 1.42
CA LEU A 78 5.71 11.83 -0.02
C LEU A 78 4.68 12.83 -0.59
N LEU A 79 3.50 12.98 0.03
CA LEU A 79 2.48 13.94 -0.41
C LEU A 79 2.87 15.37 -0.04
N SER A 80 3.51 15.58 1.11
CA SER A 80 4.10 16.87 1.47
C SER A 80 5.21 17.23 0.50
N PHE A 81 6.22 16.36 0.36
CA PHE A 81 7.36 16.57 -0.54
C PHE A 81 6.94 16.84 -2.00
N LEU A 82 5.93 16.13 -2.51
CA LEU A 82 5.33 16.42 -3.81
C LEU A 82 4.64 17.80 -3.83
N GLY A 83 3.87 18.15 -2.79
CA GLY A 83 3.20 19.45 -2.67
C GLY A 83 4.18 20.62 -2.64
N ASP A 84 5.29 20.47 -1.94
CA ASP A 84 6.33 21.48 -1.82
C ASP A 84 7.12 21.61 -3.14
N SER A 85 7.57 20.49 -3.72
CA SER A 85 8.18 20.45 -5.07
C SER A 85 7.31 21.15 -6.13
N LEU A 86 6.00 20.89 -6.12
CA LEU A 86 5.06 21.49 -7.09
C LEU A 86 4.87 23.00 -6.88
N ARG A 87 5.00 23.52 -5.65
CA ARG A 87 4.97 24.97 -5.37
C ARG A 87 6.20 25.67 -5.93
N ASP A 88 7.34 25.01 -5.88
CA ASP A 88 8.60 25.48 -6.49
C ASP A 88 8.63 25.32 -8.02
N GLY A 89 7.53 24.85 -8.62
CA GLY A 89 7.40 24.65 -10.07
C GLY A 89 8.14 23.42 -10.59
N ARG A 90 8.50 22.48 -9.71
CA ARG A 90 9.32 21.30 -10.00
C ARG A 90 8.47 20.02 -9.94
N LEU A 91 8.71 19.10 -10.86
CA LEU A 91 8.22 17.73 -10.78
C LEU A 91 9.37 16.85 -10.27
N PRO A 92 9.28 16.25 -9.07
CA PRO A 92 10.42 15.57 -8.45
C PRO A 92 10.69 14.23 -9.12
N LEU A 93 11.52 14.25 -10.17
CA LEU A 93 11.94 13.03 -10.89
C LEU A 93 12.80 12.10 -10.02
N TRP A 94 13.57 12.71 -9.11
CA TRP A 94 14.49 12.08 -8.18
C TRP A 94 14.42 12.79 -6.83
N THR A 95 14.76 12.09 -5.75
CA THR A 95 15.08 12.68 -4.45
C THR A 95 16.38 12.06 -3.92
N PRO A 96 17.33 12.86 -3.42
CA PRO A 96 18.54 12.38 -2.75
C PRO A 96 18.35 11.99 -1.27
N ASP A 97 17.13 12.14 -0.76
CA ASP A 97 16.82 12.22 0.68
C ASP A 97 16.25 10.93 1.27
N ILE A 98 15.95 9.95 0.41
CA ILE A 98 15.65 8.57 0.81
C ILE A 98 16.47 7.62 -0.07
N PHE A 99 16.86 6.48 0.50
CA PHE A 99 17.69 5.46 -0.15
C PHE A 99 19.01 5.99 -0.74
N ALA A 100 19.51 7.12 -0.21
CA ALA A 100 20.62 7.89 -0.78
C ALA A 100 20.42 8.34 -2.25
N GLY A 101 19.19 8.38 -2.74
CA GLY A 101 18.89 8.58 -4.15
C GLY A 101 17.81 7.62 -4.62
N PHE A 102 16.64 8.15 -4.96
CA PHE A 102 15.50 7.36 -5.41
C PHE A 102 14.74 8.05 -6.55
N PRO A 103 14.41 7.34 -7.64
CA PRO A 103 13.62 7.88 -8.76
C PRO A 103 12.14 7.94 -8.39
N LEU A 104 11.78 8.83 -7.46
CA LEU A 104 10.44 8.94 -6.87
C LEU A 104 9.31 9.06 -7.90
N PHE A 105 9.57 9.75 -9.02
CA PHE A 105 8.59 9.82 -10.10
C PHE A 105 8.35 8.47 -10.78
N ALA A 106 9.37 7.62 -10.92
CA ALA A 106 9.25 6.30 -11.55
C ALA A 106 8.51 5.30 -10.66
N ASP A 107 8.70 5.38 -9.34
CA ASP A 107 7.95 4.62 -8.33
C ASP A 107 6.44 4.82 -8.47
N GLY A 108 6.01 6.06 -8.69
CA GLY A 108 4.65 6.40 -9.09
C GLY A 108 3.58 6.23 -8.02
N GLU A 109 3.80 5.50 -6.91
CA GLU A 109 2.76 5.17 -5.91
C GLU A 109 2.21 6.41 -5.20
N ILE A 110 2.97 7.51 -5.15
CA ILE A 110 2.47 8.81 -4.67
C ILE A 110 1.45 9.46 -5.62
N GLY A 111 1.30 8.94 -6.84
CA GLY A 111 0.41 9.48 -7.87
C GLY A 111 0.82 10.88 -8.31
N ALA A 112 2.10 11.06 -8.68
CA ALA A 112 2.67 12.35 -9.05
C ALA A 112 1.97 13.04 -10.24
N LEU A 113 1.28 12.28 -11.11
CA LEU A 113 0.44 12.80 -12.19
C LEU A 113 -1.07 12.61 -11.95
N TYR A 114 -1.48 12.21 -10.74
CA TYR A 114 -2.88 11.94 -10.45
C TYR A 114 -3.70 13.25 -10.39
N PRO A 115 -4.76 13.43 -11.20
CA PRO A 115 -5.44 14.72 -11.30
C PRO A 115 -6.06 15.24 -9.99
N LEU A 116 -6.44 14.35 -9.06
CA LEU A 116 -6.96 14.76 -7.76
C LEU A 116 -5.85 15.25 -6.80
N HIS A 117 -4.62 14.74 -6.93
CA HIS A 117 -3.49 15.25 -6.13
C HIS A 117 -3.10 16.65 -6.61
N TRP A 118 -2.98 16.86 -7.92
CA TRP A 118 -2.78 18.21 -8.48
C TRP A 118 -3.88 19.18 -8.07
N LEU A 119 -5.15 18.79 -8.20
CA LEU A 119 -6.27 19.65 -7.79
C LEU A 119 -6.25 19.95 -6.29
N ALA A 120 -5.87 19.01 -5.43
CA ALA A 120 -5.78 19.24 -3.99
C ALA A 120 -4.58 20.14 -3.65
N LEU A 121 -3.37 19.78 -4.04
CA LEU A 121 -2.12 20.45 -3.66
C LEU A 121 -2.00 21.88 -4.21
N LEU A 122 -2.63 22.18 -5.36
CA LEU A 122 -2.76 23.54 -5.89
C LEU A 122 -3.79 24.41 -5.14
N LEU A 123 -4.71 23.81 -4.39
CA LEU A 123 -5.79 24.51 -3.68
C LEU A 123 -5.62 24.56 -2.15
N MET A 124 -4.81 23.68 -1.56
CA MET A 124 -4.62 23.60 -0.11
C MET A 124 -3.25 23.02 0.30
N PRO A 125 -2.78 23.28 1.54
CA PRO A 125 -1.60 22.64 2.13
C PRO A 125 -1.70 21.10 2.14
N ALA A 126 -0.55 20.41 2.21
CA ALA A 126 -0.48 18.96 2.04
C ALA A 126 -1.18 18.18 3.17
N GLU A 127 -1.16 18.73 4.39
CA GLU A 127 -1.86 18.25 5.58
C GLU A 127 -3.38 18.27 5.39
N VAL A 128 -3.86 19.38 4.81
CA VAL A 128 -5.28 19.59 4.52
C VAL A 128 -5.70 18.68 3.35
N ALA A 129 -4.87 18.56 2.32
CA ALA A 129 -5.08 17.63 1.21
C ALA A 129 -5.14 16.17 1.71
N PHE A 130 -4.23 15.77 2.60
CA PHE A 130 -4.20 14.43 3.19
C PHE A 130 -5.50 14.10 3.94
N ALA A 131 -6.07 15.05 4.69
CA ALA A 131 -7.34 14.88 5.40
C ALA A 131 -8.56 14.85 4.46
N TRP A 132 -8.59 15.66 3.39
CA TRP A 132 -9.76 15.77 2.49
C TRP A 132 -9.76 14.79 1.32
N LEU A 133 -8.61 14.28 0.87
CA LEU A 133 -8.52 13.33 -0.24
C LEU A 133 -9.34 12.04 -0.01
N PRO A 134 -9.33 11.38 1.17
CA PRO A 134 -10.23 10.27 1.47
C PRO A 134 -11.72 10.62 1.27
N VAL A 135 -12.14 11.79 1.75
CA VAL A 135 -13.52 12.31 1.60
C VAL A 135 -13.92 12.40 0.12
N ILE A 136 -13.07 13.02 -0.70
CA ILE A 136 -13.29 13.20 -2.14
C ILE A 136 -13.31 11.85 -2.86
N ARG A 137 -12.35 10.96 -2.56
CA ARG A 137 -12.24 9.62 -3.17
C ARG A 137 -13.47 8.76 -2.90
N THR A 138 -13.92 8.68 -1.64
CA THR A 138 -15.11 7.90 -1.25
C THR A 138 -16.38 8.46 -1.90
N PHE A 139 -16.55 9.78 -1.95
CA PHE A 139 -17.68 10.42 -2.64
C PHE A 139 -17.70 10.10 -4.14
N LEU A 140 -16.54 10.18 -4.82
CA LEU A 140 -16.42 9.87 -6.24
C LEU A 140 -16.70 8.38 -6.54
N ALA A 141 -16.18 7.46 -5.72
CA ALA A 141 -16.44 6.02 -5.86
C ALA A 141 -17.95 5.71 -5.88
N GLY A 142 -18.69 6.22 -4.89
CA GLY A 142 -20.15 6.05 -4.82
C GLY A 142 -20.90 6.75 -5.95
N SER A 143 -20.46 7.96 -6.33
CA SER A 143 -21.05 8.73 -7.43
C SER A 143 -20.87 8.07 -8.78
N PHE A 144 -19.71 7.44 -9.04
CA PHE A 144 -19.45 6.71 -10.28
C PHE A 144 -20.23 5.39 -10.34
N LEU A 145 -20.40 4.66 -9.22
CA LEU A 145 -21.27 3.48 -9.24
C LEU A 145 -22.75 3.85 -9.34
N PHE A 146 -23.19 4.91 -8.67
CA PHE A 146 -24.51 5.49 -8.90
C PHE A 146 -24.72 5.79 -10.38
N LEU A 147 -23.75 6.44 -11.05
CA LEU A 147 -23.81 6.71 -12.49
C LEU A 147 -23.89 5.42 -13.31
N PHE A 148 -23.09 4.38 -13.02
CA PHE A 148 -23.14 3.10 -13.73
C PHE A 148 -24.49 2.39 -13.57
N ALA A 149 -25.01 2.30 -12.34
CA ALA A 149 -26.33 1.77 -12.04
C ALA A 149 -27.45 2.55 -12.77
N ARG A 150 -27.36 3.89 -12.77
CA ARG A 150 -28.26 4.76 -13.55
C ARG A 150 -28.14 4.48 -15.04
N VAL A 151 -26.94 4.29 -15.60
CA VAL A 151 -26.75 3.90 -17.02
C VAL A 151 -27.36 2.52 -17.29
N LEU A 152 -27.26 1.54 -16.38
CA LEU A 152 -27.91 0.23 -16.48
C LEU A 152 -29.45 0.25 -16.37
N GLY A 153 -30.04 1.44 -16.16
CA GLY A 153 -31.47 1.65 -16.16
C GLY A 153 -32.14 1.40 -14.81
N LEU A 154 -31.36 1.31 -13.71
CA LEU A 154 -31.91 1.28 -12.36
C LEU A 154 -32.42 2.68 -12.00
N GLU A 155 -33.50 2.74 -11.22
CA GLU A 155 -34.04 3.98 -10.67
C GLU A 155 -33.10 4.59 -9.63
N ARG A 156 -33.40 5.84 -9.23
CA ARG A 156 -32.54 6.62 -8.34
C ARG A 156 -32.31 5.96 -6.98
N PRO A 157 -33.32 5.41 -6.26
CA PRO A 157 -33.07 4.79 -4.96
C PRO A 157 -32.25 3.50 -5.08
N ALA A 158 -32.54 2.66 -6.08
CA ALA A 158 -31.77 1.46 -6.38
C ALA A 158 -30.31 1.78 -6.73
N SER A 159 -30.08 2.84 -7.50
CA SER A 159 -28.73 3.31 -7.85
C SER A 159 -28.00 3.95 -6.66
N LEU A 160 -28.73 4.60 -5.75
CA LEU A 160 -28.20 5.20 -4.53
C LEU A 160 -27.73 4.12 -3.55
N ILE A 161 -28.52 3.06 -3.36
CA ILE A 161 -28.14 1.90 -2.55
C ILE A 161 -26.85 1.26 -3.11
N ALA A 162 -26.77 1.02 -4.43
CA ALA A 162 -25.55 0.53 -5.05
C ALA A 162 -24.34 1.46 -4.79
N GLY A 163 -24.51 2.77 -5.02
CA GLY A 163 -23.45 3.77 -4.78
C GLY A 163 -22.95 3.80 -3.34
N LEU A 164 -23.86 3.74 -2.35
CA LEU A 164 -23.50 3.65 -0.93
C LEU A 164 -22.77 2.34 -0.61
N THR A 165 -23.25 1.20 -1.12
CA THR A 165 -22.61 -0.12 -0.93
C THR A 165 -21.17 -0.14 -1.40
N PHE A 166 -20.86 0.41 -2.59
CA PHE A 166 -19.49 0.42 -3.08
C PHE A 166 -18.60 1.45 -2.36
N ALA A 167 -19.12 2.65 -2.08
CA ALA A 167 -18.35 3.69 -1.41
C ALA A 167 -17.91 3.30 0.02
N LEU A 168 -18.81 2.64 0.77
CA LEU A 168 -18.64 2.37 2.20
C LEU A 168 -18.47 0.87 2.51
N GLY A 169 -18.28 0.04 1.48
CA GLY A 169 -18.07 -1.41 1.62
C GLY A 169 -16.62 -1.82 1.87
N GLY A 170 -16.46 -3.09 2.22
CA GLY A 170 -15.25 -3.75 2.71
C GLY A 170 -13.98 -3.30 2.03
N PHE A 171 -13.77 -3.67 0.76
CA PHE A 171 -12.57 -3.33 0.00
C PHE A 171 -12.28 -1.81 -0.02
N MET A 172 -13.28 -0.96 -0.29
CA MET A 172 -13.06 0.48 -0.44
C MET A 172 -12.76 1.18 0.90
N VAL A 173 -13.30 0.68 2.01
CA VAL A 173 -12.98 1.15 3.36
C VAL A 173 -11.62 0.62 3.80
N ALA A 174 -11.40 -0.68 3.66
CA ALA A 174 -10.21 -1.37 4.16
C ALA A 174 -8.91 -0.88 3.51
N GLN A 175 -8.97 -0.54 2.22
CA GLN A 175 -7.83 -0.06 1.47
C GLN A 175 -7.62 1.46 1.59
N LEU A 176 -8.38 2.19 2.45
CA LEU A 176 -8.16 3.63 2.68
C LEU A 176 -6.74 3.96 3.14
N HIS A 177 -6.10 3.01 3.82
CA HIS A 177 -4.69 3.10 4.21
C HIS A 177 -3.74 3.04 3.00
N HIS A 178 -4.02 2.22 1.98
CA HIS A 178 -3.29 2.19 0.71
C HIS A 178 -3.90 3.18 -0.30
N ALA A 179 -3.57 4.46 -0.18
CA ALA A 179 -4.20 5.53 -0.98
C ALA A 179 -4.11 5.31 -2.50
N ASN A 180 -3.05 4.65 -2.97
CA ASN A 180 -2.78 4.35 -4.39
C ASN A 180 -3.71 3.26 -4.97
N VAL A 181 -4.05 2.24 -4.16
CA VAL A 181 -5.08 1.23 -4.46
C VAL A 181 -6.42 1.92 -4.66
N VAL A 182 -6.81 2.82 -3.74
CA VAL A 182 -8.10 3.53 -3.79
C VAL A 182 -8.17 4.50 -4.96
N ASN A 183 -7.10 5.28 -5.22
CA ASN A 183 -7.00 6.17 -6.39
C ASN A 183 -7.30 5.41 -7.70
N SER A 184 -6.77 4.19 -7.82
CA SER A 184 -6.95 3.34 -9.00
C SER A 184 -8.32 2.66 -9.02
N ALA A 185 -8.80 2.15 -7.87
CA ALA A 185 -10.04 1.40 -7.76
C ALA A 185 -11.31 2.24 -7.96
N LEU A 186 -11.33 3.50 -7.49
CA LEU A 186 -12.54 4.34 -7.50
C LEU A 186 -13.09 4.62 -8.90
N LEU A 187 -12.23 4.58 -9.93
CA LEU A 187 -12.59 4.85 -11.33
C LEU A 187 -13.20 3.62 -12.05
N LEU A 188 -13.12 2.42 -11.47
CA LEU A 188 -13.66 1.19 -12.08
C LEU A 188 -15.13 1.33 -12.52
N PRO A 189 -16.07 1.85 -11.70
CA PRO A 189 -17.45 2.03 -12.14
C PRO A 189 -17.61 3.06 -13.25
N LEU A 190 -16.75 4.08 -13.30
CA LEU A 190 -16.77 5.09 -14.38
C LEU A 190 -16.32 4.48 -15.71
N VAL A 191 -15.26 3.66 -15.71
CA VAL A 191 -14.82 2.93 -16.91
C VAL A 191 -15.96 2.04 -17.42
N PHE A 192 -16.60 1.26 -16.55
CA PHE A 192 -17.76 0.43 -16.91
C PHE A 192 -18.94 1.26 -17.45
N ALA A 193 -19.26 2.42 -16.86
CA ALA A 193 -20.31 3.31 -17.35
C ALA A 193 -20.00 3.90 -18.74
N LEU A 194 -18.75 4.29 -18.99
CA LEU A 194 -18.33 4.83 -20.28
C LEU A 194 -18.34 3.77 -21.37
N VAL A 195 -17.86 2.55 -21.08
CA VAL A 195 -17.92 1.45 -22.05
C VAL A 195 -19.34 0.98 -22.31
N GLU A 196 -20.20 0.95 -21.29
CA GLU A 196 -21.62 0.66 -21.46
C GLU A 196 -22.31 1.71 -22.36
N LEU A 197 -21.96 2.99 -22.24
CA LEU A 197 -22.41 4.04 -23.15
C LEU A 197 -21.82 3.87 -24.56
N ALA A 198 -20.56 3.43 -24.68
CA ALA A 198 -19.93 3.13 -25.97
C ALA A 198 -20.64 1.98 -26.70
N LEU A 199 -20.95 0.88 -26.01
CA LEU A 199 -21.65 -0.30 -26.54
C LEU A 199 -23.09 0.02 -27.02
N ARG A 200 -23.75 1.00 -26.40
CA ARG A 200 -25.11 1.42 -26.77
C ARG A 200 -25.18 2.43 -27.90
N LYS A 201 -24.06 3.04 -28.28
CA LYS A 201 -24.01 4.07 -29.33
C LYS A 201 -23.22 3.56 -30.53
N THR A 202 -23.32 4.27 -31.64
CA THR A 202 -22.67 3.92 -32.91
C THR A 202 -21.83 5.08 -33.43
N GLY A 203 -20.90 4.77 -34.34
CA GLY A 203 -20.02 5.75 -34.98
C GLY A 203 -19.30 6.68 -33.98
N ARG A 204 -19.39 7.99 -34.23
CA ARG A 204 -18.68 9.03 -33.47
C ARG A 204 -19.01 9.07 -31.99
N LEU A 205 -20.21 8.67 -31.56
CA LEU A 205 -20.56 8.61 -30.14
C LEU A 205 -19.92 7.40 -29.45
N ARG A 206 -19.85 6.23 -30.13
CA ARG A 206 -19.11 5.06 -29.62
C ARG A 206 -17.63 5.39 -29.41
N LEU A 207 -17.00 6.03 -30.40
CA LEU A 207 -15.62 6.49 -30.30
C LEU A 207 -15.41 7.48 -29.15
N ARG A 208 -16.29 8.49 -29.00
CA ARG A 208 -16.19 9.48 -27.91
C ARG A 208 -16.18 8.80 -26.53
N TYR A 209 -17.10 7.87 -26.28
CA TYR A 209 -17.16 7.18 -24.99
C TYR A 209 -16.00 6.19 -24.78
N ALA A 210 -15.50 5.54 -25.83
CA ALA A 210 -14.30 4.72 -25.76
C ALA A 210 -13.04 5.56 -25.44
N LEU A 211 -12.88 6.73 -26.06
CA LEU A 211 -11.78 7.67 -25.75
C LEU A 211 -11.85 8.19 -24.30
N LEU A 212 -13.05 8.51 -23.80
CA LEU A 212 -13.24 8.88 -22.39
C LEU A 212 -12.97 7.71 -21.44
N ALA A 213 -13.30 6.47 -21.82
CA ALA A 213 -12.95 5.29 -21.03
C ALA A 213 -11.44 5.07 -21.00
N GLY A 214 -10.73 5.27 -22.12
CA GLY A 214 -9.27 5.21 -22.18
C GLY A 214 -8.61 6.28 -21.30
N LEU A 215 -9.14 7.51 -21.30
CA LEU A 215 -8.70 8.56 -20.38
C LEU A 215 -8.95 8.19 -18.90
N ALA A 216 -10.09 7.58 -18.58
CA ALA A 216 -10.35 7.10 -17.22
C ALA A 216 -9.36 5.99 -16.80
N VAL A 217 -9.01 5.06 -17.70
CA VAL A 217 -7.97 4.04 -17.46
C VAL A 217 -6.59 4.69 -17.29
N ALA A 218 -6.25 5.73 -18.06
CA ALA A 218 -5.01 6.50 -17.86
C ALA A 218 -4.97 7.14 -16.46
N CYS A 219 -6.08 7.71 -15.99
CA CYS A 219 -6.19 8.22 -14.62
C CYS A 219 -6.06 7.12 -13.55
N GLN A 220 -6.43 5.86 -13.83
CA GLN A 220 -6.12 4.75 -12.92
C GLN A 220 -4.61 4.48 -12.85
N PHE A 221 -3.91 4.48 -13.99
CA PHE A 221 -2.45 4.36 -13.99
C PHE A 221 -1.75 5.53 -13.29
N PHE A 222 -2.23 6.76 -13.43
CA PHE A 222 -1.70 7.92 -12.69
C PHE A 222 -2.03 7.88 -11.19
N GLY A 223 -3.14 7.25 -10.79
CA GLY A 223 -3.46 6.95 -9.39
C GLY A 223 -2.59 5.83 -8.80
N PHE A 224 -1.97 5.06 -9.69
CA PHE A 224 -0.85 4.16 -9.50
C PHE A 224 -1.04 3.02 -8.50
N HIS A 225 -1.84 2.02 -8.88
CA HIS A 225 -1.62 0.66 -8.43
C HIS A 225 -2.02 -0.29 -9.56
N VAL A 226 -1.06 -1.04 -10.11
CA VAL A 226 -1.25 -1.83 -11.36
C VAL A 226 -2.39 -2.87 -11.24
N GLN A 227 -2.52 -3.50 -10.06
CA GLN A 227 -3.50 -4.57 -9.84
C GLN A 227 -4.98 -4.13 -9.99
N PRO A 228 -5.52 -3.07 -9.35
CA PRO A 228 -6.85 -2.53 -9.68
C PRO A 228 -7.07 -2.17 -11.15
N VAL A 229 -6.03 -1.72 -11.88
CA VAL A 229 -6.14 -1.47 -13.33
C VAL A 229 -6.36 -2.78 -14.10
N ILE A 230 -5.55 -3.80 -13.81
CA ILE A 230 -5.70 -5.15 -14.37
C ILE A 230 -7.07 -5.73 -14.05
N LEU A 231 -7.52 -5.66 -12.78
CA LEU A 231 -8.86 -6.12 -12.38
C LEU A 231 -9.98 -5.37 -13.12
N THR A 232 -9.83 -4.06 -13.33
CA THR A 232 -10.76 -3.25 -14.13
C THR A 232 -10.81 -3.75 -15.57
N VAL A 233 -9.66 -3.94 -16.24
CA VAL A 233 -9.59 -4.38 -17.65
C VAL A 233 -10.10 -5.82 -17.82
N LEU A 234 -9.78 -6.74 -16.91
CA LEU A 234 -10.27 -8.11 -16.91
C LEU A 234 -11.80 -8.15 -16.72
N GLY A 235 -12.31 -7.50 -15.67
CA GLY A 235 -13.75 -7.41 -15.43
C GLY A 235 -14.49 -6.76 -16.61
N LEU A 236 -13.89 -5.75 -17.23
CA LEU A 236 -14.41 -5.07 -18.41
C LEU A 236 -14.43 -5.97 -19.65
N ALA A 237 -13.42 -6.82 -19.85
CA ALA A 237 -13.39 -7.79 -20.94
C ALA A 237 -14.52 -8.81 -20.81
N VAL A 238 -14.68 -9.41 -19.62
CA VAL A 238 -15.74 -10.38 -19.32
C VAL A 238 -17.13 -9.71 -19.44
N TYR A 239 -17.29 -8.50 -18.90
CA TYR A 239 -18.52 -7.70 -19.05
C TYR A 239 -18.84 -7.39 -20.51
N THR A 240 -17.86 -6.96 -21.29
CA THR A 240 -18.05 -6.62 -22.71
C THR A 240 -18.48 -7.83 -23.51
N GLY A 241 -17.81 -8.99 -23.34
CA GLY A 241 -18.22 -10.26 -23.96
C GLY A 241 -19.65 -10.69 -23.57
N PHE A 242 -20.00 -10.55 -22.28
CA PHE A 242 -21.35 -10.77 -21.79
C PHE A 242 -22.39 -9.85 -22.47
N ARG A 243 -22.11 -8.55 -22.56
CA ARG A 243 -23.01 -7.57 -23.22
C ARG A 243 -23.17 -7.81 -24.71
N LEU A 244 -22.14 -8.32 -25.36
CA LEU A 244 -22.15 -8.69 -26.77
C LEU A 244 -22.93 -9.98 -27.03
N SER A 245 -22.83 -11.00 -26.16
CA SER A 245 -23.65 -12.22 -26.24
C SER A 245 -25.15 -12.01 -25.96
N MET A 246 -25.56 -10.81 -25.52
CA MET A 246 -26.96 -10.41 -25.46
C MET A 246 -27.52 -9.87 -26.78
N GLN A 247 -26.67 -9.45 -27.72
CA GLN A 247 -27.13 -8.86 -28.96
C GLN A 247 -27.77 -9.95 -29.82
N ARG A 248 -29.03 -9.74 -30.22
CA ARG A 248 -29.76 -10.76 -30.99
C ARG A 248 -29.12 -10.93 -32.37
N PRO A 249 -28.82 -12.16 -32.81
CA PRO A 249 -28.42 -12.39 -34.19
C PRO A 249 -29.55 -11.95 -35.13
N PRO A 250 -29.23 -11.45 -36.35
CA PRO A 250 -30.25 -11.02 -37.30
C PRO A 250 -31.26 -12.14 -37.62
N SER A 251 -32.54 -11.75 -37.70
CA SER A 251 -33.72 -12.59 -37.45
C SER A 251 -34.06 -13.68 -38.50
N SER A 252 -33.09 -14.20 -39.26
CA SER A 252 -33.36 -15.00 -40.47
C SER A 252 -32.49 -16.25 -40.70
N SER A 253 -31.63 -16.69 -39.77
CA SER A 253 -30.71 -17.82 -40.03
C SER A 253 -30.72 -18.96 -39.00
N HIS A 254 -31.44 -20.04 -39.34
CA HIS A 254 -31.49 -21.33 -38.62
C HIS A 254 -30.23 -22.22 -38.79
N ARG A 255 -29.02 -21.66 -38.99
CA ARG A 255 -27.79 -22.46 -39.13
C ARG A 255 -26.80 -22.15 -38.02
N PHE A 256 -26.46 -23.17 -37.23
CA PHE A 256 -25.49 -23.12 -36.12
C PHE A 256 -24.18 -22.41 -36.48
N GLY A 257 -23.61 -22.69 -37.67
CA GLY A 257 -22.38 -22.02 -38.13
C GLY A 257 -22.49 -20.50 -38.30
N ARG A 258 -23.66 -19.93 -38.63
CA ARG A 258 -23.85 -18.47 -38.66
C ARG A 258 -24.05 -17.88 -37.26
N PHE A 259 -24.62 -18.63 -36.33
CA PHE A 259 -24.67 -18.23 -34.92
C PHE A 259 -23.25 -18.15 -34.34
N VAL A 260 -22.43 -19.18 -34.55
CA VAL A 260 -21.01 -19.18 -34.17
C VAL A 260 -20.27 -18.01 -34.82
N GLY A 261 -20.35 -17.84 -36.15
CA GLY A 261 -19.69 -16.72 -36.84
C GLY A 261 -20.15 -15.33 -36.37
N THR A 262 -21.43 -15.19 -36.00
CA THR A 262 -21.95 -13.95 -35.41
C THR A 262 -21.38 -13.73 -34.01
N LEU A 263 -21.34 -14.76 -33.17
CA LEU A 263 -20.77 -14.69 -31.82
C LEU A 263 -19.26 -14.37 -31.87
N THR A 264 -18.49 -15.09 -32.69
CA THR A 264 -17.05 -14.84 -32.93
C THR A 264 -16.80 -13.40 -33.37
N ARG A 265 -17.57 -12.88 -34.33
CA ARG A 265 -17.47 -11.48 -34.77
C ARG A 265 -17.70 -10.50 -33.61
N HIS A 266 -18.78 -10.68 -32.84
CA HIS A 266 -19.06 -9.80 -31.72
C HIS A 266 -17.95 -9.87 -30.66
N THR A 267 -17.46 -11.06 -30.32
CA THR A 267 -16.31 -11.24 -29.41
C THR A 267 -15.06 -10.51 -29.91
N ILE A 268 -14.74 -10.56 -31.21
CA ILE A 268 -13.63 -9.81 -31.81
C ILE A 268 -13.87 -8.29 -31.71
N GLU A 269 -15.07 -7.79 -32.05
CA GLU A 269 -15.41 -6.36 -31.92
C GLU A 269 -15.34 -5.88 -30.45
N GLY A 270 -15.64 -6.76 -29.49
CA GLY A 270 -15.48 -6.50 -28.06
C GLY A 270 -14.02 -6.45 -27.62
N ALA A 271 -13.23 -7.46 -28.02
CA ALA A 271 -11.81 -7.55 -27.72
C ALA A 271 -11.05 -6.35 -28.30
N ILE A 272 -11.30 -5.97 -29.56
CA ILE A 272 -10.71 -4.78 -30.19
C ILE A 272 -11.08 -3.50 -29.41
N MET A 273 -12.32 -3.37 -28.95
CA MET A 273 -12.75 -2.20 -28.20
C MET A 273 -12.08 -2.12 -26.82
N VAL A 274 -12.00 -3.22 -26.08
CA VAL A 274 -11.34 -3.27 -24.76
C VAL A 274 -9.83 -3.08 -24.89
N ALA A 275 -9.19 -3.74 -25.87
CA ALA A 275 -7.78 -3.55 -26.19
C ALA A 275 -7.48 -2.10 -26.62
N GLY A 276 -8.35 -1.48 -27.42
CA GLY A 276 -8.22 -0.07 -27.80
C GLY A 276 -8.36 0.89 -26.62
N ILE A 277 -9.26 0.62 -25.67
CA ILE A 277 -9.42 1.40 -24.44
C ILE A 277 -8.21 1.25 -23.52
N ALA A 278 -7.76 0.02 -23.29
CA ALA A 278 -6.57 -0.26 -22.48
C ALA A 278 -5.31 0.32 -23.13
N GLY A 279 -5.17 0.21 -24.46
CA GLY A 279 -4.07 0.77 -25.23
C GLY A 279 -4.04 2.30 -25.20
N VAL A 280 -5.17 2.98 -25.32
CA VAL A 280 -5.26 4.44 -25.11
C VAL A 280 -4.90 4.81 -23.68
N GLY A 281 -5.36 4.04 -22.68
CA GLY A 281 -5.01 4.26 -21.27
C GLY A 281 -3.51 4.14 -21.00
N LEU A 282 -2.89 3.06 -21.48
CA LEU A 282 -1.44 2.82 -21.40
C LEU A 282 -0.63 3.88 -22.15
N ALA A 283 -1.03 4.24 -23.37
CA ALA A 283 -0.30 5.21 -24.18
C ALA A 283 -0.38 6.64 -23.61
N LEU A 284 -1.53 7.02 -23.03
CA LEU A 284 -1.67 8.26 -22.26
C LEU A 284 -0.83 8.23 -20.97
N ALA A 285 -0.73 7.07 -20.30
CA ALA A 285 0.04 6.90 -19.07
C ALA A 285 1.52 6.52 -19.30
N ALA A 286 2.01 6.50 -20.55
CA ALA A 286 3.35 6.03 -20.89
C ALA A 286 4.47 6.77 -20.15
N VAL A 287 4.30 8.08 -19.90
CA VAL A 287 5.20 8.90 -19.07
C VAL A 287 5.40 8.37 -17.65
N GLN A 288 4.43 7.64 -17.10
CA GLN A 288 4.49 7.02 -15.77
C GLN A 288 4.84 5.53 -15.85
N VAL A 289 4.32 4.82 -16.86
CA VAL A 289 4.45 3.37 -17.00
C VAL A 289 5.84 2.95 -17.50
N ILE A 290 6.47 3.71 -18.40
CA ILE A 290 7.79 3.34 -18.92
C ILE A 290 8.90 3.47 -17.85
N PRO A 291 8.99 4.58 -17.07
CA PRO A 291 9.92 4.67 -15.95
C PRO A 291 9.67 3.62 -14.86
N LEU A 292 8.41 3.27 -14.57
CA LEU A 292 8.10 2.15 -13.66
C LEU A 292 8.75 0.85 -14.14
N LEU A 293 8.61 0.52 -15.44
CA LEU A 293 9.16 -0.73 -15.97
C LEU A 293 10.68 -0.78 -15.82
N GLU A 294 11.37 0.35 -15.99
CA GLU A 294 12.80 0.51 -15.69
C GLU A 294 13.09 0.34 -14.19
N LEU A 295 12.39 1.05 -13.28
CA LEU A 295 12.58 0.86 -11.84
C LEU A 295 12.32 -0.59 -11.40
N SER A 296 11.35 -1.27 -12.01
CA SER A 296 11.01 -2.65 -11.64
C SER A 296 12.18 -3.62 -11.82
N THR A 297 13.12 -3.37 -12.73
CA THR A 297 14.30 -4.24 -12.90
C THR A 297 15.38 -4.07 -11.81
N PHE A 298 15.27 -3.05 -10.96
CA PHE A 298 16.18 -2.77 -9.83
C PHE A 298 15.58 -3.14 -8.46
N SER A 299 14.38 -3.73 -8.44
CA SER A 299 13.65 -4.10 -7.24
C SER A 299 13.33 -5.61 -7.21
N PHE A 300 13.23 -6.19 -6.02
CA PHE A 300 12.94 -7.61 -5.74
C PHE A 300 11.70 -8.17 -6.45
N ARG A 301 10.81 -7.31 -6.95
CA ARG A 301 9.59 -7.69 -7.70
C ARG A 301 9.80 -7.84 -9.21
N GLY A 302 10.96 -7.44 -9.75
CA GLY A 302 11.25 -7.38 -11.19
C GLY A 302 11.28 -8.72 -11.94
N ARG A 303 11.32 -9.85 -11.23
CA ARG A 303 11.35 -11.20 -11.81
C ARG A 303 10.05 -11.98 -11.62
N GLY A 304 8.99 -11.31 -11.15
CA GLY A 304 7.80 -11.97 -10.61
C GLY A 304 8.07 -12.56 -9.22
N VAL A 305 7.02 -13.09 -8.58
CA VAL A 305 7.08 -13.65 -7.23
C VAL A 305 6.70 -15.13 -7.20
N THR A 306 7.21 -15.86 -6.21
CA THR A 306 6.86 -17.28 -6.01
C THR A 306 5.35 -17.43 -5.79
N TYR A 307 4.80 -18.59 -6.18
CA TYR A 307 3.37 -18.87 -5.99
C TYR A 307 2.94 -18.75 -4.52
N GLU A 308 3.78 -19.24 -3.60
CA GLU A 308 3.62 -19.12 -2.14
C GLU A 308 3.42 -17.67 -1.67
N TYR A 309 4.27 -16.75 -2.15
CA TYR A 309 4.20 -15.32 -1.81
C TYR A 309 3.08 -14.60 -2.57
N ALA A 310 2.77 -15.05 -3.79
CA ALA A 310 1.63 -14.57 -4.55
C ALA A 310 0.30 -14.84 -3.82
N THR A 311 0.18 -15.99 -3.15
CA THR A 311 -1.02 -16.38 -2.37
C THR A 311 -1.01 -15.97 -0.90
N SER A 312 0.03 -15.30 -0.40
CA SER A 312 -0.05 -14.57 0.88
C SER A 312 -1.20 -13.55 0.86
N PHE A 313 -1.84 -13.30 2.00
CA PHE A 313 -3.04 -12.43 2.10
C PHE A 313 -4.24 -12.93 1.26
N ALA A 314 -4.41 -14.25 1.17
CA ALA A 314 -5.64 -14.85 0.65
C ALA A 314 -6.76 -14.76 1.70
N VAL A 315 -7.99 -14.54 1.25
CA VAL A 315 -9.18 -14.72 2.09
C VAL A 315 -9.23 -16.20 2.49
N THR A 316 -9.22 -16.51 3.78
CA THR A 316 -9.41 -17.89 4.25
C THR A 316 -10.87 -18.30 4.14
N PRO A 317 -11.21 -19.60 4.10
CA PRO A 317 -12.60 -20.05 4.16
C PRO A 317 -13.35 -19.53 5.39
N TYR A 318 -12.65 -19.28 6.51
CA TYR A 318 -13.23 -18.72 7.72
C TYR A 318 -13.60 -17.24 7.58
N ASN A 319 -12.86 -16.47 6.76
CA ASN A 319 -13.20 -15.07 6.48
C ASN A 319 -14.55 -14.89 5.77
N LEU A 320 -15.13 -15.94 5.18
CA LEU A 320 -16.49 -15.88 4.61
C LEU A 320 -17.56 -15.48 5.63
N VAL A 321 -17.33 -15.68 6.94
CA VAL A 321 -18.23 -15.17 7.98
C VAL A 321 -18.28 -13.63 8.02
N THR A 322 -17.23 -12.94 7.57
CA THR A 322 -17.13 -11.48 7.59
C THR A 322 -18.05 -10.79 6.58
N LEU A 323 -18.57 -11.52 5.58
CA LEU A 323 -19.70 -11.06 4.75
C LEU A 323 -20.93 -10.71 5.61
N VAL A 324 -21.14 -11.43 6.71
CA VAL A 324 -22.32 -11.26 7.60
C VAL A 324 -21.94 -10.55 8.90
N VAL A 325 -20.79 -10.88 9.49
CA VAL A 325 -20.30 -10.35 10.77
C VAL A 325 -18.90 -9.75 10.56
N PRO A 326 -18.78 -8.48 10.11
CA PRO A 326 -17.50 -7.93 9.63
C PRO A 326 -16.40 -7.81 10.69
N TYR A 327 -16.76 -7.85 11.98
CA TYR A 327 -15.83 -7.84 13.11
C TYR A 327 -15.78 -9.17 13.87
N PHE A 328 -16.12 -10.29 13.22
CA PHE A 328 -16.02 -11.64 13.83
C PHE A 328 -14.61 -11.94 14.36
N PHE A 329 -13.58 -11.55 13.60
CA PHE A 329 -12.17 -11.74 13.97
C PHE A 329 -11.63 -10.67 14.95
N ARG A 330 -12.50 -9.87 15.60
CA ARG A 330 -12.09 -8.88 16.61
C ARG A 330 -12.35 -9.41 18.02
N GLY A 331 -11.28 -9.52 18.81
CA GLY A 331 -11.34 -9.89 20.22
C GLY A 331 -11.90 -8.77 21.11
N PRO A 332 -12.24 -9.08 22.39
CA PRO A 332 -12.76 -8.10 23.35
C PRO A 332 -11.73 -7.04 23.76
N ASP A 333 -10.44 -7.33 23.57
CA ASP A 333 -9.29 -6.42 23.73
C ASP A 333 -9.02 -5.58 22.46
N GLY A 334 -9.84 -5.75 21.42
CA GLY A 334 -9.68 -5.07 20.13
C GLY A 334 -8.63 -5.69 19.20
N GLN A 335 -7.88 -6.72 19.64
CA GLN A 335 -6.92 -7.42 18.79
C GLN A 335 -7.64 -8.23 17.71
N TYR A 336 -6.96 -8.47 16.59
CA TYR A 336 -7.49 -9.30 15.51
C TYR A 336 -6.84 -10.68 15.54
N TRP A 337 -7.63 -11.72 15.27
CA TRP A 337 -7.19 -13.12 15.31
C TRP A 337 -7.31 -13.87 13.98
N ASP A 338 -7.49 -13.10 12.90
CA ASP A 338 -7.43 -13.55 11.50
C ASP A 338 -6.03 -14.09 11.14
N HIS A 339 -5.92 -14.87 10.05
CA HIS A 339 -4.64 -15.41 9.56
C HIS A 339 -3.78 -14.38 8.82
N TRP A 340 -4.40 -13.32 8.34
CA TRP A 340 -3.76 -12.27 7.57
C TRP A 340 -4.25 -10.89 8.03
N VAL A 341 -3.53 -9.84 7.64
CA VAL A 341 -3.94 -8.46 7.95
C VAL A 341 -5.33 -8.12 7.39
N ARG A 342 -6.20 -7.60 8.28
CA ARG A 342 -7.64 -7.37 8.02
C ARG A 342 -7.97 -6.55 6.78
N TRP A 343 -7.05 -5.71 6.30
CA TRP A 343 -7.32 -4.83 5.15
C TRP A 343 -7.23 -5.54 3.79
N GLU A 344 -6.56 -6.69 3.71
CA GLU A 344 -6.58 -7.54 2.51
C GLU A 344 -7.74 -8.57 2.56
N THR A 345 -8.23 -8.96 3.75
CA THR A 345 -9.29 -9.98 3.92
C THR A 345 -10.73 -9.42 4.04
N ALA A 346 -10.90 -8.10 4.07
CA ALA A 346 -12.21 -7.44 4.31
C ALA A 346 -13.18 -7.48 3.11
N ILE A 347 -14.00 -8.54 3.05
CA ILE A 347 -15.03 -8.79 2.02
C ILE A 347 -16.45 -8.37 2.42
N TYR A 348 -16.63 -7.31 3.21
CA TYR A 348 -17.95 -6.93 3.72
C TYR A 348 -18.76 -6.04 2.75
N ALA A 349 -19.80 -6.58 2.11
CA ALA A 349 -20.68 -5.80 1.23
C ALA A 349 -21.84 -5.05 1.95
N GLY A 350 -22.05 -5.27 3.25
CA GLY A 350 -23.21 -4.75 3.99
C GLY A 350 -24.39 -5.73 4.04
N LEU A 351 -25.02 -5.86 5.20
CA LEU A 351 -26.11 -6.80 5.43
C LEU A 351 -27.37 -6.51 4.61
N PRO A 352 -27.84 -5.24 4.48
CA PRO A 352 -28.93 -4.92 3.58
C PRO A 352 -28.59 -5.26 2.13
N ALA A 353 -27.33 -5.08 1.70
CA ALA A 353 -26.89 -5.41 0.35
C ALA A 353 -26.92 -6.93 0.08
N LEU A 354 -26.54 -7.76 1.05
CA LEU A 354 -26.67 -9.23 0.95
C LEU A 354 -28.13 -9.69 0.94
N VAL A 355 -28.99 -9.13 1.80
CA VAL A 355 -30.44 -9.40 1.77
C VAL A 355 -31.02 -9.03 0.40
N LEU A 356 -30.71 -7.84 -0.11
CA LEU A 356 -31.16 -7.38 -1.43
C LEU A 356 -30.60 -8.25 -2.57
N THR A 357 -29.38 -8.77 -2.44
CA THR A 357 -28.80 -9.71 -3.43
C THR A 357 -29.66 -10.97 -3.59
N VAL A 358 -30.18 -11.55 -2.51
CA VAL A 358 -31.09 -12.70 -2.59
C VAL A 358 -32.41 -12.35 -3.29
N PHE A 359 -32.94 -11.14 -3.08
CA PHE A 359 -34.08 -10.64 -3.86
C PHE A 359 -33.73 -10.40 -5.34
N ALA A 360 -32.52 -9.92 -5.65
CA ALA A 360 -32.05 -9.71 -7.00
C ALA A 360 -32.07 -11.01 -7.82
N LEU A 361 -31.65 -12.14 -7.24
CA LEU A 361 -31.65 -13.47 -7.86
C LEU A 361 -33.05 -13.96 -8.29
N THR A 362 -34.14 -13.36 -7.78
CA THR A 362 -35.51 -13.64 -8.29
C THR A 362 -35.83 -12.93 -9.61
N SER A 363 -34.93 -12.06 -10.08
CA SER A 363 -35.08 -11.31 -11.32
C SER A 363 -34.73 -12.16 -12.54
N ARG A 364 -35.44 -11.90 -13.65
CA ARG A 364 -35.14 -12.46 -14.97
C ARG A 364 -34.13 -11.61 -15.76
N ARG A 365 -33.60 -10.53 -15.19
CA ARG A 365 -32.53 -9.72 -15.80
C ARG A 365 -31.24 -10.55 -15.87
N ARG A 366 -30.67 -10.67 -17.07
CA ARG A 366 -29.44 -11.43 -17.31
C ARG A 366 -28.23 -10.78 -16.62
N GLU A 367 -28.30 -9.47 -16.39
CA GLU A 367 -27.30 -8.68 -15.66
C GLU A 367 -27.13 -9.14 -14.22
N VAL A 368 -28.21 -9.54 -13.53
CA VAL A 368 -28.13 -10.12 -12.18
C VAL A 368 -27.26 -11.37 -12.19
N TRP A 369 -27.52 -12.28 -13.12
CA TRP A 369 -26.78 -13.55 -13.21
C TRP A 369 -25.32 -13.35 -13.62
N PHE A 370 -25.01 -12.30 -14.40
CA PHE A 370 -23.63 -11.88 -14.64
C PHE A 370 -22.94 -11.40 -13.36
N PHE A 371 -23.54 -10.48 -12.60
CA PHE A 371 -22.91 -9.98 -11.38
C PHE A 371 -22.85 -11.06 -10.29
N ALA A 372 -23.82 -11.98 -10.22
CA ALA A 372 -23.73 -13.16 -9.35
C ALA A 372 -22.55 -14.07 -9.73
N GLY A 373 -22.35 -14.34 -11.02
CA GLY A 373 -21.18 -15.07 -11.52
C GLY A 373 -19.86 -14.34 -11.25
N LEU A 374 -19.83 -13.02 -11.43
CA LEU A 374 -18.66 -12.19 -11.14
C LEU A 374 -18.31 -12.20 -9.64
N ALA A 375 -19.30 -12.10 -8.76
CA ALA A 375 -19.11 -12.19 -7.31
C ALA A 375 -18.52 -13.55 -6.92
N ILE A 376 -19.09 -14.65 -7.42
CA ILE A 376 -18.60 -16.02 -7.15
C ILE A 376 -17.15 -16.19 -7.65
N VAL A 377 -16.86 -15.86 -8.91
CA VAL A 377 -15.51 -16.02 -9.47
C VAL A 377 -14.49 -15.12 -8.75
N SER A 378 -14.85 -13.88 -8.42
CA SER A 378 -13.97 -12.96 -7.69
C SER A 378 -13.70 -13.46 -6.26
N LEU A 379 -14.71 -14.02 -5.59
CA LEU A 379 -14.54 -14.62 -4.27
C LEU A 379 -13.69 -15.90 -4.32
N THR A 380 -13.89 -16.78 -5.31
CA THR A 380 -13.03 -17.97 -5.52
C THR A 380 -11.58 -17.59 -5.81
N LEU A 381 -11.34 -16.50 -6.54
CA LEU A 381 -10.00 -15.95 -6.75
C LEU A 381 -9.44 -15.30 -5.48
N ALA A 382 -10.27 -14.62 -4.68
CA ALA A 382 -9.87 -14.05 -3.40
C ALA A 382 -9.48 -15.11 -2.36
N LEU A 383 -10.08 -16.30 -2.44
CA LEU A 383 -9.71 -17.47 -1.63
C LEU A 383 -8.32 -18.04 -1.94
N GLY A 384 -7.63 -17.61 -3.02
CA GLY A 384 -6.28 -18.07 -3.35
C GLY A 384 -6.17 -19.60 -3.47
N ASP A 385 -5.37 -20.20 -2.59
CA ASP A 385 -5.18 -21.66 -2.50
C ASP A 385 -6.40 -22.45 -2.00
N TYR A 386 -7.28 -21.77 -1.26
CA TYR A 386 -8.46 -22.36 -0.64
C TYR A 386 -9.68 -22.38 -1.57
N GLY A 387 -9.61 -21.69 -2.72
CA GLY A 387 -10.70 -21.61 -3.69
C GLY A 387 -10.86 -22.92 -4.50
N PRO A 388 -12.06 -23.53 -4.55
CA PRO A 388 -12.35 -24.65 -5.44
C PRO A 388 -13.09 -24.20 -6.71
N PRO A 389 -12.65 -24.60 -7.92
CA PRO A 389 -11.32 -25.15 -8.23
C PRO A 389 -10.24 -24.09 -8.00
N ARG A 390 -8.95 -24.49 -7.98
CA ARG A 390 -7.79 -23.59 -7.77
C ARG A 390 -7.58 -22.61 -8.94
N LEU A 391 -8.50 -21.66 -9.09
CA LEU A 391 -8.49 -20.67 -10.17
C LEU A 391 -7.28 -19.73 -10.05
N TYR A 392 -6.85 -19.40 -8.83
CA TYR A 392 -5.67 -18.55 -8.61
C TYR A 392 -4.40 -19.21 -9.18
N TRP A 393 -4.22 -20.52 -8.95
CA TRP A 393 -3.13 -21.30 -9.53
C TRP A 393 -3.12 -21.26 -11.07
N LEU A 394 -4.28 -21.36 -11.71
CA LEU A 394 -4.39 -21.27 -13.16
C LEU A 394 -4.00 -19.89 -13.69
N ILE A 395 -4.45 -18.80 -13.04
CA ILE A 395 -4.13 -17.45 -13.51
C ILE A 395 -2.67 -17.06 -13.23
N TRP A 396 -2.03 -17.53 -12.15
CA TRP A 396 -0.64 -17.21 -11.84
C TRP A 396 0.35 -17.65 -12.95
N HIS A 397 0.01 -18.73 -13.68
CA HIS A 397 0.77 -19.22 -14.84
C HIS A 397 0.56 -18.39 -16.12
N LEU A 398 -0.38 -17.44 -16.13
CA LEU A 398 -0.58 -16.55 -17.28
C LEU A 398 0.47 -15.43 -17.28
N PRO A 399 0.99 -15.00 -18.46
CA PRO A 399 1.96 -13.91 -18.55
C PRO A 399 1.51 -12.65 -17.80
N GLY A 400 2.39 -12.12 -16.94
CA GLY A 400 2.14 -10.93 -16.12
C GLY A 400 1.43 -11.17 -14.79
N PHE A 401 0.71 -12.29 -14.62
CA PHE A 401 0.01 -12.58 -13.34
C PHE A 401 0.96 -13.05 -12.23
N SER A 402 2.11 -13.62 -12.56
CA SER A 402 3.17 -13.96 -11.60
C SER A 402 3.79 -12.74 -10.90
N TYR A 403 3.47 -11.52 -11.33
CA TYR A 403 3.85 -10.27 -10.66
C TYR A 403 2.78 -9.77 -9.67
N LEU A 404 1.64 -10.45 -9.57
CA LEU A 404 0.55 -10.11 -8.65
C LEU A 404 0.64 -10.92 -7.36
N ARG A 405 0.26 -10.29 -6.25
CA ARG A 405 0.14 -10.89 -4.91
C ARG A 405 -1.17 -10.48 -4.24
N ALA A 406 -1.42 -10.99 -3.03
CA ALA A 406 -2.59 -10.65 -2.22
C ALA A 406 -3.92 -10.96 -2.93
N PRO A 407 -4.32 -12.25 -2.96
CA PRO A 407 -5.55 -12.67 -3.62
C PRO A 407 -6.79 -11.94 -3.08
N GLY A 408 -6.82 -11.57 -1.80
CA GLY A 408 -7.92 -10.81 -1.20
C GLY A 408 -8.30 -9.52 -1.94
N ARG A 409 -7.40 -8.95 -2.76
CA ARG A 409 -7.67 -7.79 -3.62
C ARG A 409 -8.65 -8.05 -4.76
N PHE A 410 -8.96 -9.31 -5.10
CA PHE A 410 -10.12 -9.66 -5.92
C PHE A 410 -11.46 -9.22 -5.27
N GLY A 411 -11.44 -8.90 -3.96
CA GLY A 411 -12.46 -8.17 -3.22
C GLY A 411 -12.98 -6.89 -3.91
N LEU A 412 -12.18 -6.23 -4.77
CA LEU A 412 -12.66 -5.10 -5.57
C LEU A 412 -13.80 -5.47 -6.53
N LEU A 413 -13.65 -6.59 -7.24
CA LEU A 413 -14.66 -7.06 -8.21
C LEU A 413 -15.85 -7.75 -7.50
N GLU A 414 -15.60 -8.38 -6.36
CA GLU A 414 -16.61 -8.91 -5.44
C GLU A 414 -17.51 -7.77 -4.91
N LEU A 415 -16.94 -6.73 -4.31
CA LEU A 415 -17.70 -5.58 -3.79
C LEU A 415 -18.46 -4.85 -4.90
N PHE A 416 -17.83 -4.64 -6.06
CA PHE A 416 -18.50 -4.05 -7.23
C PHE A 416 -19.71 -4.90 -7.68
N ALA A 417 -19.58 -6.23 -7.69
CA ALA A 417 -20.65 -7.14 -8.05
C ALA A 417 -21.78 -7.15 -7.01
N PHE A 418 -21.49 -7.24 -5.71
CA PHE A 418 -22.50 -7.18 -4.66
C PHE A 418 -23.21 -5.81 -4.59
N ALA A 419 -22.50 -4.71 -4.81
CA ALA A 419 -23.10 -3.38 -4.90
C ALA A 419 -24.11 -3.29 -6.06
N MET A 420 -23.77 -3.85 -7.22
CA MET A 420 -24.69 -3.95 -8.35
C MET A 420 -25.87 -4.89 -8.06
N LEU A 421 -25.65 -6.03 -7.42
CA LEU A 421 -26.71 -6.96 -7.02
C LEU A 421 -27.67 -6.34 -6.00
N ALA A 422 -27.17 -5.58 -5.02
CA ALA A 422 -27.97 -4.82 -4.08
C ALA A 422 -28.86 -3.80 -4.79
N GLY A 423 -28.31 -3.06 -5.77
CA GLY A 423 -29.09 -2.17 -6.63
C GLY A 423 -30.17 -2.90 -7.42
N PHE A 424 -29.85 -4.05 -8.05
CA PHE A 424 -30.86 -4.86 -8.75
C PHE A 424 -31.92 -5.44 -7.81
N GLY A 425 -31.56 -5.78 -6.57
CA GLY A 425 -32.47 -6.25 -5.54
C GLY A 425 -33.45 -5.17 -5.09
N ALA A 426 -32.93 -3.97 -4.82
CA ALA A 426 -33.75 -2.80 -4.52
C ALA A 426 -34.70 -2.49 -5.69
N GLN A 427 -34.20 -2.47 -6.93
CA GLN A 427 -35.02 -2.30 -8.13
C GLN A 427 -36.13 -3.37 -8.21
N ARG A 428 -35.77 -4.64 -7.99
CA ARG A 428 -36.70 -5.78 -8.07
C ARG A 428 -37.84 -5.70 -7.05
N LEU A 429 -37.59 -5.10 -5.88
CA LEU A 429 -38.62 -4.80 -4.87
C LEU A 429 -39.46 -3.59 -5.26
N LEU A 430 -38.85 -2.50 -5.73
CA LEU A 430 -39.55 -1.27 -6.12
C LEU A 430 -40.47 -1.46 -7.35
N ASP A 431 -40.07 -2.31 -8.30
CA ASP A 431 -40.88 -2.70 -9.47
C ASP A 431 -42.06 -3.63 -9.12
N ALA A 432 -42.02 -4.29 -7.96
CA ALA A 432 -42.90 -5.40 -7.67
C ALA A 432 -44.31 -4.98 -7.26
N ARG A 433 -45.30 -5.77 -7.70
CA ARG A 433 -46.62 -5.73 -7.08
C ARG A 433 -46.60 -6.52 -5.77
N VAL A 434 -47.25 -5.96 -4.75
CA VAL A 434 -47.38 -6.49 -3.38
C VAL A 434 -47.85 -7.96 -3.34
N THR A 435 -48.57 -8.42 -4.36
CA THR A 435 -49.11 -9.78 -4.49
C THR A 435 -48.18 -10.81 -5.17
N GLU A 436 -46.96 -10.44 -5.59
CA GLU A 436 -46.07 -11.33 -6.32
C GLU A 436 -45.52 -12.49 -5.47
N ARG A 437 -45.95 -13.72 -5.80
CA ARG A 437 -45.47 -14.96 -5.14
C ARG A 437 -43.93 -15.11 -5.17
N GLY A 438 -43.28 -14.62 -6.22
CA GLY A 438 -41.83 -14.72 -6.40
C GLY A 438 -40.99 -14.03 -5.32
N LEU A 439 -41.54 -13.03 -4.61
CA LEU A 439 -40.86 -12.36 -3.50
C LEU A 439 -41.07 -13.04 -2.14
N ARG A 440 -42.01 -13.98 -2.03
CA ARG A 440 -42.28 -14.70 -0.77
C ARG A 440 -41.23 -15.77 -0.49
N ALA A 441 -40.72 -16.45 -1.51
CA ALA A 441 -39.69 -17.47 -1.37
C ALA A 441 -38.37 -16.95 -0.75
N PRO A 442 -37.72 -15.87 -1.26
CA PRO A 442 -36.51 -15.32 -0.63
C PRO A 442 -36.79 -14.78 0.78
N LEU A 443 -37.96 -14.20 1.03
CA LEU A 443 -38.35 -13.71 2.35
C LEU A 443 -38.46 -14.87 3.36
N ILE A 444 -39.15 -15.96 3.02
CA ILE A 444 -39.26 -17.16 3.86
C ILE A 444 -37.88 -17.78 4.09
N LEU A 445 -37.07 -17.92 3.04
CA LEU A 445 -35.71 -18.46 3.13
C LEU A 445 -34.87 -17.67 4.14
N LEU A 446 -34.86 -16.34 4.04
CA LEU A 446 -34.08 -15.48 4.94
C LEU A 446 -34.67 -15.42 6.36
N SER A 447 -36.00 -15.47 6.51
CA SER A 447 -36.67 -15.57 7.81
C SER A 447 -36.42 -16.88 8.55
N VAL A 448 -36.00 -17.96 7.85
CA VAL A 448 -35.50 -19.19 8.47
C VAL A 448 -33.98 -19.11 8.68
N LEU A 449 -33.24 -18.72 7.64
CA LEU A 449 -31.77 -18.73 7.64
C LEU A 449 -31.16 -17.86 8.74
N ILE A 450 -31.67 -16.65 8.98
CA ILE A 450 -31.10 -15.74 10.01
C ILE A 450 -31.28 -16.33 11.43
N PRO A 451 -32.49 -16.71 11.88
CA PRO A 451 -32.65 -17.39 13.17
C PRO A 451 -31.87 -18.71 13.28
N THR A 452 -31.82 -19.52 12.22
CA THR A 452 -31.04 -20.77 12.22
C THR A 452 -29.54 -20.51 12.37
N ALA A 453 -28.99 -19.48 11.72
CA ALA A 453 -27.58 -19.10 11.87
C ALA A 453 -27.26 -18.59 13.28
N VAL A 454 -28.14 -17.76 13.88
CA VAL A 454 -27.98 -17.30 15.26
C VAL A 454 -28.08 -18.46 16.26
N LEU A 455 -29.01 -19.39 16.04
CA LEU A 455 -29.13 -20.61 16.85
C LEU A 455 -27.89 -21.50 16.70
N ALA A 456 -27.38 -21.70 15.49
CA ALA A 456 -26.17 -22.49 15.25
C ALA A 456 -24.94 -21.87 15.92
N ALA A 457 -24.76 -20.55 15.84
CA ALA A 457 -23.70 -19.84 16.56
C ALA A 457 -23.83 -19.99 18.09
N THR A 458 -25.06 -19.87 18.61
CA THR A 458 -25.36 -20.05 20.04
C THR A 458 -25.08 -21.47 20.52
N LEU A 459 -25.49 -22.49 19.75
CA LEU A 459 -25.21 -23.89 20.06
C LEU A 459 -23.71 -24.19 19.98
N CYS A 460 -22.99 -23.61 19.01
CA CYS A 460 -21.53 -23.72 18.91
C CYS A 460 -20.85 -23.08 20.13
N TYR A 461 -21.28 -21.90 20.58
CA TYR A 461 -20.82 -21.26 21.82
C TYR A 461 -21.00 -22.16 23.05
N PHE A 462 -22.16 -22.80 23.19
CA PHE A 462 -22.39 -23.75 24.28
C PHE A 462 -21.55 -25.03 24.15
N TRP A 463 -21.40 -25.58 22.95
CA TRP A 463 -20.54 -26.75 22.70
C TRP A 463 -19.07 -26.47 23.03
N LEU A 464 -18.52 -25.34 22.58
CA LEU A 464 -17.17 -24.86 22.95
C LEU A 464 -17.01 -24.79 24.48
N SER A 465 -18.08 -24.41 25.20
CA SER A 465 -18.09 -24.32 26.66
C SER A 465 -18.11 -25.68 27.37
N LEU A 466 -18.57 -26.75 26.70
CA LEU A 466 -18.74 -28.09 27.28
C LEU A 466 -17.54 -29.00 27.03
N ASP A 467 -16.93 -28.94 25.83
CA ASP A 467 -15.74 -29.73 25.48
C ASP A 467 -14.60 -28.84 24.96
N ARG A 468 -13.96 -28.13 25.91
CA ARG A 468 -12.77 -27.31 25.62
C ARG A 468 -11.61 -28.12 25.07
N ALA A 469 -11.45 -29.39 25.45
CA ALA A 469 -10.30 -30.21 25.03
C ALA A 469 -10.40 -30.59 23.55
N THR A 470 -11.58 -30.96 23.06
CA THR A 470 -11.81 -31.18 21.63
C THR A 470 -11.83 -29.87 20.85
N ALA A 471 -12.37 -28.79 21.42
CA ALA A 471 -12.32 -27.47 20.79
C ALA A 471 -10.88 -26.99 20.51
N LEU A 472 -9.98 -27.11 21.48
CA LEU A 472 -8.57 -26.75 21.31
C LEU A 472 -7.89 -27.57 20.22
N ARG A 473 -8.08 -28.91 20.22
CA ARG A 473 -7.55 -29.80 19.17
C ARG A 473 -8.05 -29.43 17.78
N LEU A 474 -9.35 -29.19 17.61
CA LEU A 474 -9.89 -28.77 16.30
C LEU A 474 -9.36 -27.40 15.85
N ILE A 475 -9.07 -26.50 16.79
CA ILE A 475 -8.43 -25.22 16.48
C ILE A 475 -6.98 -25.43 16.02
N ASP A 476 -6.20 -26.28 16.68
CA ASP A 476 -4.85 -26.65 16.25
C ASP A 476 -4.88 -27.31 14.85
N ASP A 477 -5.72 -28.33 14.68
CA ASP A 477 -5.81 -29.16 13.47
C ASP A 477 -6.36 -28.42 12.24
N TRP A 478 -7.35 -27.52 12.39
CA TRP A 478 -8.07 -26.89 11.27
C TRP A 478 -7.79 -25.39 11.11
N TYR A 479 -7.60 -24.66 12.21
CA TYR A 479 -7.41 -23.20 12.16
C TYR A 479 -5.92 -22.85 12.09
N LEU A 480 -5.13 -23.28 13.08
CA LEU A 480 -3.71 -22.94 13.17
C LEU A 480 -2.82 -23.71 12.19
N SER A 481 -3.37 -24.72 11.50
CA SER A 481 -2.71 -25.40 10.38
C SER A 481 -2.73 -24.61 9.06
N LEU A 482 -3.53 -23.53 8.95
CA LEU A 482 -3.47 -22.63 7.80
C LEU A 482 -2.28 -21.67 7.90
N ARG A 483 -1.67 -21.34 6.76
CA ARG A 483 -0.61 -20.32 6.65
C ARG A 483 -1.09 -18.97 7.19
N SER A 484 -0.24 -18.31 7.98
CA SER A 484 -0.51 -17.04 8.64
C SER A 484 0.80 -16.25 8.84
N ASP A 485 0.72 -14.92 8.79
CA ASP A 485 1.80 -14.01 9.18
C ASP A 485 1.67 -13.48 10.62
N VAL A 486 0.59 -13.83 11.32
CA VAL A 486 0.27 -13.32 12.65
C VAL A 486 1.00 -14.08 13.76
N VAL A 487 2.06 -13.47 14.28
CA VAL A 487 2.85 -14.00 15.40
C VAL A 487 2.04 -14.03 16.69
N GLY A 488 2.04 -15.17 17.39
CA GLY A 488 1.45 -15.29 18.74
C GLY A 488 -0.04 -15.67 18.78
N LEU A 489 -0.60 -16.19 17.69
CA LEU A 489 -1.82 -16.99 17.75
C LEU A 489 -1.54 -18.32 18.47
N THR A 490 -2.41 -18.68 19.42
CA THR A 490 -2.38 -19.96 20.14
C THR A 490 -3.80 -20.51 20.21
N SER A 491 -3.97 -21.84 20.33
CA SER A 491 -5.31 -22.43 20.35
C SER A 491 -6.14 -21.96 21.54
N ALA A 492 -5.51 -21.69 22.69
CA ALA A 492 -6.16 -21.06 23.84
C ALA A 492 -6.70 -19.65 23.53
N ARG A 493 -5.89 -18.77 22.91
CA ARG A 493 -6.31 -17.42 22.54
C ARG A 493 -7.41 -17.44 21.47
N VAL A 494 -7.26 -18.26 20.43
CA VAL A 494 -8.27 -18.44 19.38
C VAL A 494 -9.57 -19.00 19.97
N TYR A 495 -9.51 -19.95 20.90
CA TYR A 495 -10.68 -20.47 21.61
C TYR A 495 -11.43 -19.37 22.37
N ASP A 496 -10.72 -18.53 23.14
CA ASP A 496 -11.34 -17.45 23.92
C ASP A 496 -11.99 -16.39 23.01
N TYR A 497 -11.31 -16.01 21.91
CA TYR A 497 -11.86 -15.04 20.95
C TYR A 497 -12.97 -15.61 20.07
N LEU A 498 -12.89 -16.87 19.63
CA LEU A 498 -13.98 -17.56 18.91
C LEU A 498 -15.23 -17.67 19.79
N ARG A 499 -15.05 -18.00 21.07
CA ARG A 499 -16.11 -18.01 22.07
C ARG A 499 -16.70 -16.61 22.29
N TYR A 500 -15.88 -15.56 22.32
CA TYR A 500 -16.37 -14.18 22.36
C TYR A 500 -17.21 -13.84 21.10
N ALA A 501 -16.69 -14.14 19.91
CA ALA A 501 -17.33 -13.82 18.64
C ALA A 501 -18.69 -14.50 18.45
N LEU A 502 -18.81 -15.77 18.87
CA LEU A 502 -20.03 -16.59 18.81
C LEU A 502 -20.99 -16.37 19.98
N SER A 503 -20.60 -15.62 21.02
CA SER A 503 -21.44 -15.39 22.19
C SER A 503 -22.78 -14.73 21.79
N PRO A 504 -23.92 -15.15 22.35
CA PRO A 504 -25.19 -14.43 22.19
C PRO A 504 -25.15 -12.98 22.69
N LEU A 505 -24.17 -12.64 23.53
CA LEU A 505 -23.90 -11.29 24.04
C LEU A 505 -22.87 -10.51 23.18
N SER A 506 -22.34 -11.12 22.11
CA SER A 506 -21.41 -10.48 21.18
C SER A 506 -22.08 -9.29 20.50
N PRO A 507 -21.55 -8.05 20.67
CA PRO A 507 -22.12 -6.87 20.02
C PRO A 507 -22.04 -6.97 18.49
N HIS A 508 -21.06 -7.72 17.96
CA HIS A 508 -20.88 -7.92 16.53
C HIS A 508 -21.95 -8.85 15.94
N LEU A 509 -22.23 -9.98 16.60
CA LEU A 509 -23.29 -10.91 16.20
C LEU A 509 -24.69 -10.31 16.40
N ALA A 510 -24.92 -9.65 17.53
CA ALA A 510 -26.19 -8.98 17.84
C ALA A 510 -26.51 -7.86 16.83
N ARG A 511 -25.53 -7.03 16.48
CA ARG A 511 -25.69 -6.00 15.43
C ARG A 511 -26.04 -6.62 14.08
N ALA A 512 -25.37 -7.71 13.70
CA ALA A 512 -25.63 -8.37 12.42
C ALA A 512 -27.06 -8.96 12.36
N ALA A 513 -27.48 -9.66 13.42
CA ALA A 513 -28.83 -10.18 13.55
C ALA A 513 -29.89 -9.05 13.53
N LEU A 514 -29.63 -7.93 14.21
CA LEU A 514 -30.52 -6.77 14.26
C LEU A 514 -30.70 -6.11 12.89
N ILE A 515 -29.61 -5.80 12.18
CA ILE A 515 -29.67 -5.12 10.87
C ILE A 515 -30.30 -6.03 9.80
N GLY A 516 -29.93 -7.31 9.77
CA GLY A 516 -30.56 -8.29 8.89
C GLY A 516 -32.07 -8.42 9.15
N SER A 517 -32.45 -8.57 10.43
CA SER A 517 -33.87 -8.68 10.83
C SER A 517 -34.65 -7.41 10.55
N ALA A 518 -34.10 -6.22 10.83
CA ALA A 518 -34.74 -4.94 10.53
C ALA A 518 -35.00 -4.77 9.02
N THR A 519 -34.04 -5.19 8.18
CA THR A 519 -34.19 -5.18 6.72
C THR A 519 -35.32 -6.11 6.26
N LEU A 520 -35.37 -7.35 6.79
CA LEU A 520 -36.46 -8.29 6.47
C LEU A 520 -37.83 -7.81 6.99
N LEU A 521 -37.89 -7.25 8.20
CA LEU A 521 -39.13 -6.73 8.78
C LEU A 521 -39.67 -5.54 7.98
N LEU A 522 -38.82 -4.64 7.50
CA LEU A 522 -39.19 -3.55 6.60
C LEU A 522 -39.79 -4.10 5.28
N ILE A 523 -39.13 -5.06 4.65
CA ILE A 523 -39.59 -5.68 3.39
C ILE A 523 -40.90 -6.45 3.61
N TRP A 524 -41.01 -7.22 4.69
CA TRP A 524 -42.23 -7.96 5.07
C TRP A 524 -43.41 -7.02 5.35
N TRP A 525 -43.17 -5.94 6.09
CA TRP A 525 -44.20 -4.95 6.42
C TRP A 525 -44.71 -4.25 5.16
N TRP A 526 -43.81 -3.87 4.26
CA TRP A 526 -44.16 -3.30 2.96
C TRP A 526 -44.98 -4.27 2.11
N LEU A 527 -44.54 -5.54 2.01
CA LEU A 527 -45.25 -6.62 1.31
C LEU A 527 -46.60 -7.00 1.93
N ARG A 528 -46.86 -6.69 3.21
CA ARG A 528 -48.17 -6.93 3.83
C ARG A 528 -49.11 -5.74 3.75
N ARG A 529 -48.63 -4.51 3.91
CA ARG A 529 -49.48 -3.30 4.03
C ARG A 529 -49.65 -2.51 2.73
N SER A 530 -49.10 -2.97 1.61
CA SER A 530 -49.05 -2.21 0.36
C SER A 530 -48.43 -0.82 0.54
N GLY A 531 -47.30 -0.78 1.26
CA GLY A 531 -46.63 0.48 1.59
C GLY A 531 -46.18 1.27 0.37
N SER A 532 -45.92 2.56 0.52
CA SER A 532 -45.41 3.37 -0.60
C SER A 532 -44.00 2.92 -1.00
N ALA A 533 -43.74 2.84 -2.31
CA ALA A 533 -42.40 2.51 -2.83
C ALA A 533 -41.33 3.51 -2.35
N ASN A 534 -41.72 4.79 -2.20
CA ASN A 534 -40.85 5.82 -1.61
C ASN A 534 -40.49 5.52 -0.14
N GLY A 535 -41.43 5.03 0.67
CA GLY A 535 -41.17 4.65 2.06
C GLY A 535 -40.21 3.45 2.16
N LEU A 536 -40.39 2.44 1.31
CA LEU A 536 -39.44 1.31 1.20
C LEU A 536 -38.06 1.79 0.76
N ALA A 537 -37.99 2.62 -0.29
CA ALA A 537 -36.75 3.19 -0.81
C ALA A 537 -35.96 3.96 0.27
N ILE A 538 -36.63 4.82 1.03
CA ILE A 538 -36.02 5.59 2.14
C ILE A 538 -35.53 4.63 3.23
N GLY A 539 -36.37 3.69 3.67
CA GLY A 539 -36.01 2.74 4.73
C GLY A 539 -34.82 1.84 4.36
N LEU A 540 -34.78 1.31 3.13
CA LEU A 540 -33.64 0.53 2.63
C LEU A 540 -32.37 1.39 2.54
N THR A 541 -32.47 2.63 2.03
CA THR A 541 -31.34 3.56 1.94
C THR A 541 -30.78 3.88 3.32
N LEU A 542 -31.63 4.16 4.31
CA LEU A 542 -31.23 4.44 5.69
C LEU A 542 -30.57 3.22 6.34
N LEU A 543 -31.15 2.02 6.20
CA LEU A 543 -30.55 0.79 6.72
C LEU A 543 -29.18 0.51 6.10
N THR A 544 -29.04 0.65 4.77
CA THR A 544 -27.75 0.52 4.07
C THR A 544 -26.73 1.54 4.56
N ALA A 545 -27.12 2.81 4.73
CA ALA A 545 -26.23 3.85 5.23
C ALA A 545 -25.80 3.61 6.68
N VAL A 546 -26.74 3.29 7.59
CA VAL A 546 -26.45 3.02 9.01
C VAL A 546 -25.51 1.82 9.17
N ASP A 547 -25.78 0.73 8.45
CA ASP A 547 -24.95 -0.47 8.47
C ASP A 547 -23.50 -0.16 8.04
N LEU A 548 -23.34 0.39 6.83
CA LEU A 548 -22.02 0.64 6.26
C LEU A 548 -21.26 1.77 6.97
N LEU A 549 -21.94 2.79 7.49
CA LEU A 549 -21.28 3.83 8.29
C LEU A 549 -20.78 3.28 9.63
N THR A 550 -21.56 2.43 10.32
CA THR A 550 -21.11 1.79 11.58
C THR A 550 -20.11 0.66 11.37
N PHE A 551 -20.00 0.12 10.15
CA PHE A 551 -18.84 -0.65 9.73
C PHE A 551 -17.63 0.27 9.55
N ALA A 552 -17.69 1.22 8.61
CA ALA A 552 -16.57 2.04 8.18
C ALA A 552 -15.94 2.88 9.30
N SER A 553 -16.76 3.49 10.17
CA SER A 553 -16.27 4.36 11.25
C SER A 553 -15.46 3.62 12.33
N ALA A 554 -15.53 2.29 12.37
CA ALA A 554 -14.89 1.45 13.39
C ALA A 554 -13.72 0.61 12.85
N PHE A 555 -13.40 0.73 11.54
CA PHE A 555 -12.45 -0.16 10.85
C PHE A 555 -10.99 0.26 11.08
N HIS A 556 -10.71 1.54 10.82
CA HIS A 556 -9.40 2.13 11.05
C HIS A 556 -9.37 2.90 12.38
N PRO A 557 -8.26 2.86 13.14
CA PRO A 557 -8.05 3.78 14.24
C PRO A 557 -7.92 5.21 13.69
N SER A 558 -8.17 6.20 14.56
CA SER A 558 -7.92 7.61 14.25
C SER A 558 -6.94 8.24 15.24
N LEU A 559 -6.22 9.25 14.78
CA LEU A 559 -5.33 10.07 15.60
C LEU A 559 -5.42 11.55 15.21
N PRO A 560 -4.96 12.49 16.07
CA PRO A 560 -4.79 13.88 15.69
C PRO A 560 -3.80 13.99 14.52
N LEU A 561 -4.17 14.75 13.49
CA LEU A 561 -3.36 15.01 12.29
C LEU A 561 -1.96 15.53 12.68
N GLU A 562 -1.89 16.35 13.73
CA GLU A 562 -0.66 16.85 14.36
C GLU A 562 0.36 15.74 14.65
N ARG A 563 -0.04 14.51 15.00
CA ARG A 563 0.93 13.42 15.24
C ARG A 563 1.70 13.04 13.97
N ILE A 564 1.09 13.19 12.80
CA ILE A 564 1.72 12.96 11.49
C ILE A 564 2.52 14.19 11.07
N THR A 565 1.95 15.39 11.22
CA THR A 565 2.51 16.64 10.69
C THR A 565 3.55 17.31 11.60
N THR A 566 3.64 16.94 12.88
CA THR A 566 4.59 17.57 13.83
C THR A 566 6.03 17.21 13.47
N VAL A 567 6.81 18.26 13.21
CA VAL A 567 8.27 18.21 13.01
C VAL A 567 8.94 17.58 14.24
N PRO A 568 9.63 16.43 14.09
CA PRO A 568 10.39 15.83 15.18
C PRO A 568 11.43 16.82 15.75
N ALA A 569 11.65 16.81 17.07
CA ALA A 569 12.62 17.71 17.70
C ALA A 569 14.05 17.47 17.17
N ILE A 570 14.39 16.22 16.84
CA ILE A 570 15.64 15.84 16.17
C ILE A 570 15.76 16.43 14.75
N ALA A 571 14.66 16.58 14.00
CA ALA A 571 14.67 17.15 12.66
C ALA A 571 15.14 18.61 12.70
N ARG A 572 14.55 19.42 13.60
CA ARG A 572 14.94 20.82 13.83
C ARG A 572 16.39 20.98 14.30
N TYR A 573 16.96 19.98 14.98
CA TYR A 573 18.36 19.98 15.34
C TYR A 573 19.26 19.68 14.13
N LEU A 574 18.87 18.70 13.30
CA LEU A 574 19.62 18.26 12.12
C LEU A 574 19.61 19.33 11.01
N ASP A 575 18.47 19.96 10.75
CA ASP A 575 18.29 21.11 9.86
C ASP A 575 19.25 22.28 10.16
N GLN A 576 19.66 22.44 11.43
CA GLN A 576 20.62 23.46 11.85
C GLN A 576 22.10 23.04 11.72
N GLN A 577 22.40 21.83 11.24
CA GLN A 577 23.77 21.34 11.12
C GLN A 577 24.40 21.74 9.78
N PRO A 578 25.66 22.23 9.76
CA PRO A 578 26.29 22.70 8.54
C PRO A 578 26.79 21.55 7.64
N GLY A 579 26.67 21.75 6.33
CA GLY A 579 27.21 20.88 5.29
C GLY A 579 26.25 19.78 4.81
N LEU A 580 26.62 19.11 3.71
CA LEU A 580 25.84 18.00 3.17
C LEU A 580 26.15 16.69 3.90
N PHE A 581 25.12 16.10 4.49
CA PHE A 581 25.21 14.83 5.22
C PHE A 581 24.00 13.92 4.95
N ARG A 582 24.08 12.68 5.43
CA ARG A 582 22.92 11.83 5.70
C ARG A 582 22.84 11.42 7.15
N ILE A 583 21.63 11.04 7.55
CA ILE A 583 21.42 10.22 8.74
C ILE A 583 21.20 8.75 8.38
N TYR A 584 21.42 7.87 9.36
CA TYR A 584 20.96 6.47 9.30
C TYR A 584 20.20 6.12 10.57
N THR A 585 18.91 5.86 10.42
CA THR A 585 18.02 5.50 11.52
C THR A 585 18.09 4.00 11.78
N LEU A 586 18.50 3.62 13.00
CA LEU A 586 18.53 2.22 13.42
C LEU A 586 17.11 1.72 13.73
N PRO A 587 16.83 0.40 13.55
CA PRO A 587 15.54 -0.20 13.89
C PRO A 587 15.07 0.00 15.35
N SER A 588 15.97 0.39 16.25
CA SER A 588 15.68 0.76 17.64
C SER A 588 14.95 2.10 17.81
N ALA A 589 14.80 2.91 16.75
CA ALA A 589 14.21 4.24 16.76
C ALA A 589 12.79 4.29 16.13
N PRO A 590 11.77 3.55 16.64
CA PRO A 590 10.46 3.43 15.98
C PRO A 590 9.63 4.72 15.96
N GLU A 591 10.04 5.75 16.71
CA GLU A 591 9.48 7.11 16.64
C GLU A 591 9.91 7.83 15.35
N LEU A 592 11.12 7.54 14.86
CA LEU A 592 11.67 8.09 13.62
C LEU A 592 11.48 7.07 12.49
N ARG A 593 10.22 6.90 12.09
CA ARG A 593 9.86 5.96 11.03
C ARG A 593 10.48 6.36 9.67
N PRO A 594 10.68 5.40 8.74
CA PRO A 594 11.24 5.68 7.42
C PRO A 594 10.52 6.82 6.71
N ASN A 595 11.27 7.63 5.94
CA ASN A 595 10.77 8.78 5.20
C ASN A 595 10.17 9.92 6.07
N ARG A 596 10.02 9.77 7.39
CA ARG A 596 9.37 10.77 8.27
C ARG A 596 10.06 12.15 8.24
N LEU A 597 11.34 12.17 7.89
CA LEU A 597 12.15 13.39 7.77
C LEU A 597 12.15 14.04 6.38
N LEU A 598 11.61 13.36 5.36
CA LEU A 598 11.58 13.89 4.00
C LEU A 598 10.89 15.27 3.87
N PRO A 599 9.79 15.59 4.58
CA PRO A 599 9.16 16.92 4.53
C PRO A 599 9.94 18.03 5.25
N HIS A 600 11.16 17.73 5.71
CA HIS A 600 12.00 18.61 6.52
C HIS A 600 13.44 18.66 5.99
N ASP A 601 13.66 18.26 4.73
CA ASP A 601 14.94 18.34 4.01
C ASP A 601 16.16 17.74 4.74
N VAL A 602 15.93 16.73 5.60
CA VAL A 602 17.00 15.98 6.28
C VAL A 602 17.21 14.63 5.58
N PRO A 603 18.32 14.43 4.83
CA PRO A 603 18.51 13.24 4.01
C PRO A 603 18.73 11.97 4.84
N GLU A 604 17.96 10.93 4.54
CA GLU A 604 18.10 9.59 5.10
C GLU A 604 18.84 8.67 4.11
N ALA A 605 19.81 7.91 4.62
CA ALA A 605 20.51 6.88 3.86
C ALA A 605 19.59 5.67 3.58
N GLY A 606 18.76 5.31 4.57
CA GLY A 606 17.64 4.38 4.41
C GLY A 606 16.39 5.04 3.82
N GLY A 607 15.25 4.37 3.92
CA GLY A 607 13.96 4.85 3.44
C GLY A 607 12.94 3.72 3.33
N TYR A 608 11.75 4.02 2.81
CA TYR A 608 10.72 3.02 2.51
C TYR A 608 10.03 3.29 1.16
N SER A 609 9.93 2.24 0.35
CA SER A 609 9.07 2.15 -0.84
C SER A 609 8.70 0.68 -1.04
N SER A 610 7.51 0.45 -1.58
CA SER A 610 7.05 -0.87 -2.00
C SER A 610 7.86 -1.42 -3.21
N LEU A 611 8.57 -0.55 -3.95
CA LEU A 611 9.55 -0.85 -5.00
C LEU A 611 10.98 -0.46 -4.60
N GLY A 612 11.31 -0.51 -3.30
CA GLY A 612 12.64 -0.21 -2.77
C GLY A 612 13.77 -0.97 -3.52
N PRO A 613 14.94 -0.35 -3.80
CA PRO A 613 16.00 -0.98 -4.56
C PRO A 613 16.73 -2.09 -3.78
N ASP A 614 17.06 -3.18 -4.48
CA ASP A 614 17.68 -4.36 -3.85
C ASP A 614 19.09 -4.06 -3.34
N ARG A 615 19.89 -3.35 -4.13
CA ARG A 615 21.26 -2.96 -3.80
C ARG A 615 21.34 -2.09 -2.54
N VAL A 616 20.36 -1.20 -2.32
CA VAL A 616 20.27 -0.38 -1.10
C VAL A 616 19.98 -1.26 0.12
N SER A 617 19.05 -2.21 -0.02
CA SER A 617 18.69 -3.15 1.06
C SER A 617 19.86 -4.07 1.45
N ASP A 618 20.63 -4.51 0.46
CA ASP A 618 21.87 -5.28 0.68
C ASP A 618 22.99 -4.44 1.29
N PHE A 619 23.20 -3.21 0.82
CA PHE A 619 24.20 -2.30 1.37
C PHE A 619 23.87 -1.96 2.84
N ALA A 620 22.60 -1.70 3.15
CA ALA A 620 22.11 -1.49 4.52
C ALA A 620 22.34 -2.71 5.42
N ARG A 621 22.15 -3.93 4.90
CA ARG A 621 22.50 -5.17 5.63
C ARG A 621 24.01 -5.22 5.89
N LEU A 622 24.84 -5.07 4.85
CA LEU A 622 26.30 -5.12 4.99
C LEU A 622 26.84 -4.10 5.99
N SER A 623 26.28 -2.88 6.02
CA SER A 623 26.68 -1.82 6.95
C SER A 623 26.34 -2.11 8.43
N GLN A 624 25.52 -3.12 8.73
CA GLN A 624 25.13 -3.50 10.09
C GLN A 624 25.98 -4.63 10.71
N TYR A 625 26.87 -5.29 9.95
CA TYR A 625 27.52 -6.55 10.36
C TYR A 625 29.05 -6.51 10.55
N GLY A 626 29.71 -5.34 10.65
CA GLY A 626 31.16 -5.30 10.95
C GLY A 626 31.79 -3.93 11.20
N HIS A 627 33.10 -3.92 11.47
CA HIS A 627 33.94 -2.70 11.49
C HIS A 627 34.25 -2.22 10.06
N ASN A 628 33.22 -2.07 9.22
CA ASN A 628 33.38 -1.64 7.84
C ASN A 628 33.16 -0.13 7.70
N ARG A 629 33.89 0.50 6.78
CA ARG A 629 33.77 1.92 6.45
C ARG A 629 32.57 2.21 5.53
N LEU A 630 31.55 1.34 5.51
CA LEU A 630 30.42 1.47 4.58
C LEU A 630 29.47 2.59 4.98
N LEU A 631 29.26 2.83 6.28
CA LEU A 631 28.53 4.01 6.75
C LEU A 631 29.29 5.30 6.43
N ASP A 632 30.63 5.25 6.47
CA ASP A 632 31.48 6.39 6.15
C ASP A 632 31.37 6.74 4.65
N LEU A 633 31.49 5.72 3.80
CA LEU A 633 31.26 5.77 2.36
C LEU A 633 29.85 6.27 1.99
N TRP A 634 28.83 5.93 2.80
CA TRP A 634 27.44 6.32 2.58
C TRP A 634 27.13 7.77 3.00
N ASN A 635 28.15 8.55 3.41
CA ASN A 635 28.01 9.92 3.93
C ASN A 635 27.09 10.01 5.17
N VAL A 636 27.01 8.93 5.97
CA VAL A 636 26.23 8.92 7.22
C VAL A 636 27.04 9.64 8.31
N VAL A 637 26.70 10.90 8.54
CA VAL A 637 27.31 11.74 9.59
C VAL A 637 26.58 11.60 10.92
N TYR A 638 25.28 11.25 10.92
CA TYR A 638 24.53 11.03 12.17
C TYR A 638 23.85 9.65 12.16
N LEU A 639 24.23 8.79 13.09
CA LEU A 639 23.45 7.58 13.39
C LEU A 639 22.38 7.93 14.42
N VAL A 640 21.12 7.64 14.12
CA VAL A 640 20.00 7.85 15.04
C VAL A 640 19.56 6.52 15.62
N SER A 641 19.46 6.45 16.95
CA SER A 641 18.97 5.28 17.67
C SER A 641 17.88 5.67 18.67
N GLY A 642 17.01 4.71 19.02
CA GLY A 642 16.09 4.92 20.13
C GLY A 642 16.82 4.95 21.47
N GLN A 643 16.34 5.78 22.38
CA GLN A 643 16.59 5.65 23.81
C GLN A 643 15.71 4.50 24.30
N GLY A 644 16.32 3.34 24.56
CA GLY A 644 15.58 2.08 24.62
C GLY A 644 14.42 2.01 25.61
N THR A 645 13.38 1.26 25.22
CA THR A 645 12.11 1.12 25.96
C THR A 645 12.24 0.34 27.28
N THR A 646 13.37 -0.34 27.49
CA THR A 646 13.60 -1.22 28.64
C THR A 646 14.49 -0.52 29.66
N THR A 647 14.12 -0.56 30.94
CA THR A 647 14.98 -0.13 32.06
C THR A 647 15.26 -1.32 32.97
N HIS A 648 16.53 -1.61 33.25
CA HIS A 648 16.95 -2.58 34.28
C HIS A 648 18.08 -2.00 35.11
N ALA A 649 18.03 -2.18 36.43
CA ALA A 649 19.01 -1.60 37.37
C ALA A 649 19.31 -0.09 37.14
N GLY A 650 18.32 0.69 36.71
CA GLY A 650 18.44 2.11 36.38
C GLY A 650 19.08 2.44 35.01
N LEU A 651 19.60 1.44 34.30
CA LEU A 651 20.13 1.60 32.95
C LEU A 651 19.01 1.39 31.91
N ARG A 652 18.85 2.34 30.99
CA ARG A 652 17.97 2.22 29.82
C ARG A 652 18.71 1.59 28.63
N PHE A 653 18.09 0.64 27.96
CA PHE A 653 18.63 -0.06 26.80
C PHE A 653 17.50 -0.64 25.93
N ASP A 654 17.83 -1.02 24.69
CA ASP A 654 16.93 -1.77 23.81
C ASP A 654 17.45 -3.21 23.69
N HIS A 655 16.66 -4.19 24.11
CA HIS A 655 17.01 -5.62 24.03
C HIS A 655 17.04 -6.17 22.60
N ARG A 656 16.58 -5.41 21.59
CA ARG A 656 16.54 -5.80 20.18
C ARG A 656 17.74 -5.29 19.37
N SER A 657 18.39 -4.25 19.85
CA SER A 657 19.47 -3.55 19.15
C SER A 657 20.62 -3.30 20.12
N PRO A 658 21.66 -4.15 20.14
CA PRO A 658 22.80 -3.93 21.00
C PRO A 658 23.54 -2.63 20.62
N LEU A 659 24.04 -1.93 21.63
CA LEU A 659 24.93 -0.77 21.51
C LEU A 659 26.21 -1.13 20.74
N THR A 660 26.72 -2.35 20.94
CA THR A 660 27.86 -2.91 20.21
C THR A 660 27.87 -4.44 20.26
N ARG A 661 28.54 -5.08 19.30
CA ARG A 661 28.71 -6.54 19.23
C ARG A 661 30.20 -6.86 19.14
N LEU A 662 30.67 -7.81 19.94
CA LEU A 662 32.03 -8.33 19.92
C LEU A 662 32.00 -9.79 19.46
N ALA A 663 32.82 -10.13 18.46
CA ALA A 663 32.91 -11.43 17.84
C ALA A 663 34.40 -11.75 17.56
N PRO A 664 35.13 -12.32 18.53
CA PRO A 664 36.57 -12.57 18.39
C PRO A 664 36.91 -13.44 17.18
N GLU A 665 36.06 -14.45 16.90
CA GLU A 665 36.17 -15.33 15.72
C GLU A 665 36.09 -14.59 14.36
N ARG A 666 35.57 -13.35 14.33
CA ARG A 666 35.48 -12.49 13.14
C ARG A 666 36.43 -11.30 13.15
N GLY A 667 37.37 -11.27 14.10
CA GLY A 667 38.33 -10.17 14.26
C GLY A 667 37.78 -8.92 14.98
N TYR A 668 36.62 -9.03 15.64
CA TYR A 668 35.98 -7.94 16.38
C TYR A 668 36.05 -8.22 17.88
N ASP A 669 37.28 -8.34 18.41
CA ASP A 669 37.53 -8.76 19.79
C ASP A 669 37.34 -7.63 20.82
N ARG A 670 37.47 -6.36 20.42
CA ARG A 670 37.44 -5.21 21.33
C ARG A 670 36.61 -4.03 20.83
N VAL A 671 36.17 -3.19 21.75
CA VAL A 671 35.58 -1.88 21.46
C VAL A 671 35.89 -0.89 22.58
N GLU A 672 36.39 0.28 22.23
CA GLU A 672 36.59 1.38 23.17
C GLU A 672 35.34 2.26 23.25
N LEU A 673 34.97 2.61 24.47
CA LEU A 673 33.90 3.52 24.85
C LEU A 673 34.54 4.74 25.53
N ALA A 674 34.35 5.93 24.97
CA ALA A 674 34.99 7.16 25.45
C ALA A 674 33.93 8.05 26.13
N PRO A 675 33.73 7.98 27.45
CA PRO A 675 32.76 8.82 28.14
C PRO A 675 33.23 10.28 28.14
N ASP A 676 32.31 11.24 27.93
CA ASP A 676 32.59 12.66 28.23
C ASP A 676 33.06 12.74 29.69
N SER A 677 34.32 13.13 29.93
CA SER A 677 35.04 12.82 31.18
C SER A 677 34.24 13.14 32.44
N GLN A 678 33.92 12.10 33.21
CA GLN A 678 33.00 12.15 34.35
C GLN A 678 33.62 11.47 35.56
N ALA A 679 33.26 11.95 36.76
CA ALA A 679 33.61 11.30 38.01
C ALA A 679 32.64 10.12 38.23
N VAL A 680 33.18 8.90 38.29
CA VAL A 680 32.40 7.65 38.31
C VAL A 680 32.73 6.83 39.55
N THR A 681 31.71 6.31 40.21
CA THR A 681 31.82 5.37 41.35
C THR A 681 31.66 3.91 40.92
N GLU A 682 30.76 3.64 39.97
CA GLU A 682 30.41 2.29 39.51
C GLU A 682 30.11 2.29 38.00
N ILE A 683 30.54 1.24 37.30
CA ILE A 683 30.20 0.93 35.90
C ILE A 683 29.17 -0.20 35.90
N ARG A 684 28.11 -0.07 35.11
CA ARG A 684 27.09 -1.10 34.88
C ARG A 684 27.07 -1.51 33.41
N ILE A 685 27.04 -2.80 33.14
CA ILE A 685 26.93 -3.35 31.78
C ILE A 685 25.80 -4.36 31.73
N ILE A 686 25.01 -4.28 30.66
CA ILE A 686 24.00 -5.27 30.29
C ILE A 686 24.36 -5.78 28.90
N GLY A 687 24.55 -7.10 28.78
CA GLY A 687 24.83 -7.77 27.51
C GLY A 687 24.29 -9.20 27.49
N ALA A 688 24.34 -9.88 26.35
CA ALA A 688 24.03 -11.29 26.23
C ALA A 688 24.97 -12.00 25.25
N THR A 689 25.22 -13.28 25.47
CA THR A 689 26.06 -14.10 24.58
C THR A 689 25.22 -14.87 23.56
N MET A 690 25.43 -14.58 22.27
CA MET A 690 24.71 -15.16 21.14
C MET A 690 25.55 -16.25 20.47
N ASN A 691 24.98 -17.45 20.30
CA ASN A 691 25.64 -18.61 19.68
C ASN A 691 27.02 -18.98 20.30
N ALA A 692 27.23 -18.66 21.58
CA ALA A 692 28.53 -18.80 22.22
C ALA A 692 28.63 -20.03 23.13
N GLU A 693 29.79 -20.68 23.11
CA GLU A 693 30.14 -21.79 24.01
C GLU A 693 30.88 -21.24 25.24
N ALA A 694 30.14 -20.84 26.27
CA ALA A 694 30.68 -20.37 27.55
C ALA A 694 30.00 -21.05 28.75
N ARG A 695 30.79 -21.54 29.72
CA ARG A 695 30.28 -22.19 30.93
C ARG A 695 29.98 -21.16 32.02
N PRO A 696 29.07 -21.46 32.96
CA PRO A 696 28.84 -20.61 34.11
C PRO A 696 30.13 -20.38 34.92
N GLY A 697 30.58 -19.13 35.02
CA GLY A 697 31.82 -18.74 35.69
C GLY A 697 33.01 -18.45 34.77
N ASP A 698 32.98 -18.84 33.49
CA ASP A 698 34.05 -18.50 32.54
C ASP A 698 34.14 -16.98 32.35
N VAL A 699 35.35 -16.42 32.24
CA VAL A 699 35.54 -15.00 31.88
C VAL A 699 35.31 -14.86 30.38
N ILE A 700 34.16 -14.30 30.01
CA ILE A 700 33.73 -14.14 28.61
C ILE A 700 34.19 -12.83 27.99
N ALA A 701 34.50 -11.84 28.81
CA ALA A 701 35.04 -10.54 28.44
C ALA A 701 35.71 -9.86 29.65
N GLU A 702 36.50 -8.83 29.41
CA GLU A 702 36.94 -7.86 30.43
C GLU A 702 36.50 -6.43 30.09
N VAL A 703 36.47 -5.60 31.12
CA VAL A 703 36.24 -4.15 31.07
C VAL A 703 37.48 -3.46 31.59
N VAL A 704 38.23 -2.78 30.74
CA VAL A 704 39.40 -1.99 31.14
C VAL A 704 39.00 -0.53 31.26
N ALA A 705 38.87 -0.03 32.49
CA ALA A 705 38.62 1.37 32.77
C ALA A 705 39.94 2.13 32.86
N VAL A 706 40.17 3.09 31.96
CA VAL A 706 41.33 3.99 31.94
C VAL A 706 40.95 5.28 32.67
N LEU A 707 41.64 5.59 33.77
CA LEU A 707 41.41 6.80 34.56
C LEU A 707 42.20 8.00 34.01
N ALA A 708 41.80 9.21 34.37
CA ALA A 708 42.42 10.45 33.86
C ALA A 708 43.87 10.67 34.33
N ASP A 709 44.37 9.89 35.30
CA ASP A 709 45.78 9.82 35.69
C ASP A 709 46.59 8.81 34.87
N GLY A 710 45.97 8.16 33.88
CA GLY A 710 46.56 7.11 33.05
C GLY A 710 46.59 5.72 33.69
N SER A 711 46.03 5.55 34.90
CA SER A 711 45.96 4.23 35.53
C SER A 711 44.80 3.38 34.98
N GLU A 712 45.08 2.12 34.68
CA GLU A 712 44.09 1.16 34.18
C GLU A 712 43.53 0.27 35.29
N ARG A 713 42.25 -0.09 35.19
CA ARG A 713 41.61 -1.11 36.02
C ARG A 713 40.80 -2.07 35.15
N SER A 714 41.26 -3.31 35.03
CA SER A 714 40.50 -4.38 34.39
C SER A 714 39.51 -5.04 35.36
N PHE A 715 38.31 -5.35 34.87
CA PHE A 715 37.27 -6.08 35.57
C PHE A 715 36.72 -7.22 34.71
N PRO A 716 36.71 -8.48 35.17
CA PRO A 716 36.20 -9.60 34.39
C PRO A 716 34.67 -9.66 34.36
N ILE A 717 34.10 -9.79 33.16
CA ILE A 717 32.71 -10.21 32.96
C ILE A 717 32.71 -11.74 32.93
N THR A 718 32.16 -12.35 33.98
CA THR A 718 31.96 -13.81 34.02
C THR A 718 30.59 -14.20 33.45
N GLY A 719 30.55 -15.34 32.77
CA GLY A 719 29.32 -15.94 32.27
C GLY A 719 28.39 -16.30 33.43
N ARG A 720 27.45 -15.42 33.75
CA ARG A 720 26.33 -15.70 34.67
C ARG A 720 25.02 -15.71 33.89
N THR A 721 24.28 -16.81 33.99
CA THR A 721 22.95 -16.95 33.37
C THR A 721 21.90 -16.32 34.28
N ILE A 722 21.40 -15.14 33.94
CA ILE A 722 20.21 -14.56 34.57
C ILE A 722 18.98 -14.96 33.74
N GLY A 723 18.31 -16.05 34.13
CA GLY A 723 17.08 -16.51 33.50
C GLY A 723 16.74 -17.97 33.82
N PRO A 724 15.46 -18.39 33.71
CA PRO A 724 15.08 -19.78 33.93
C PRO A 724 15.61 -20.71 32.83
N ALA A 725 15.97 -21.95 33.20
CA ALA A 725 16.38 -23.00 32.26
C ALA A 725 15.21 -23.56 31.39
N ARG A 726 14.08 -22.86 31.34
CA ARG A 726 12.86 -23.19 30.58
C ARG A 726 12.26 -21.93 29.97
N PRO A 727 11.47 -22.03 28.88
CA PRO A 727 10.68 -20.90 28.41
C PRO A 727 9.73 -20.36 29.50
N PRO A 728 9.57 -19.03 29.62
CA PRO A 728 8.61 -18.43 30.55
C PRO A 728 7.16 -18.59 30.06
N SER A 729 6.27 -18.86 31.01
CA SER A 729 4.81 -18.88 30.82
C SER A 729 4.27 -17.49 30.46
N ASP A 730 3.10 -17.43 29.85
CA ASP A 730 2.48 -16.16 29.43
C ASP A 730 2.24 -15.19 30.61
N ARG A 731 2.06 -15.74 31.82
CA ARG A 731 1.97 -14.95 33.07
C ARG A 731 3.31 -14.34 33.48
N GLU A 732 4.40 -15.12 33.45
CA GLU A 732 5.76 -14.62 33.72
C GLU A 732 6.17 -13.53 32.71
N ARG A 733 5.71 -13.63 31.44
CA ARG A 733 5.91 -12.58 30.40
C ARG A 733 5.15 -11.28 30.69
N ALA A 734 3.98 -11.35 31.33
CA ALA A 734 3.19 -10.18 31.71
C ALA A 734 3.76 -9.48 32.96
N GLU A 735 4.26 -10.24 33.93
CA GLU A 735 4.74 -9.72 35.22
C GLU A 735 6.18 -9.14 35.13
N THR A 736 7.04 -9.64 34.25
CA THR A 736 8.44 -9.17 34.10
C THR A 736 8.64 -8.06 33.06
N GLY A 737 7.60 -7.77 32.26
CA GLY A 737 7.71 -6.90 31.07
C GLY A 737 8.62 -7.48 29.99
N ALA A 738 8.84 -6.73 28.91
CA ALA A 738 9.76 -7.12 27.83
C ALA A 738 11.25 -7.09 28.24
N ALA A 739 11.58 -6.89 29.52
CA ALA A 739 12.92 -6.57 30.00
C ALA A 739 13.90 -7.75 30.05
N LEU A 740 13.39 -8.99 30.01
CA LEU A 740 14.14 -10.23 30.26
C LEU A 740 13.96 -11.30 29.16
N GLN A 741 13.47 -10.90 27.98
CA GLN A 741 13.19 -11.85 26.89
C GLN A 741 14.41 -12.03 25.98
N VAL A 742 15.16 -13.11 26.19
CA VAL A 742 16.33 -13.48 25.36
C VAL A 742 16.20 -14.90 24.79
N TRP A 743 15.04 -15.18 24.20
CA TRP A 743 14.77 -16.38 23.41
C TRP A 743 14.38 -15.94 22.00
N GLN A 744 15.31 -16.06 21.05
CA GLN A 744 15.05 -15.78 19.65
C GLN A 744 14.57 -17.06 18.95
N LYS A 745 13.49 -16.95 18.17
CA LYS A 745 12.99 -18.02 17.30
C LYS A 745 13.53 -17.72 15.90
N ASP A 746 14.46 -18.55 15.42
CA ASP A 746 14.76 -18.61 13.98
C ASP A 746 13.52 -19.13 13.24
N ASP A 747 13.35 -18.72 11.98
CA ASP A 747 12.16 -19.06 11.18
C ASP A 747 11.94 -20.58 10.97
N ASP A 748 12.92 -21.43 11.32
CA ASP A 748 12.72 -22.87 11.44
C ASP A 748 13.47 -23.55 12.62
N VAL A 749 12.71 -24.35 13.38
CA VAL A 749 13.11 -25.56 14.13
C VAL A 749 13.73 -25.49 15.56
N ARG A 750 14.45 -24.48 16.06
CA ARG A 750 14.94 -24.51 17.49
C ARG A 750 14.97 -23.18 18.26
N TRP A 751 14.53 -23.24 19.54
CA TRP A 751 14.84 -22.24 20.56
C TRP A 751 16.32 -22.31 20.96
N ARG A 752 17.07 -21.20 20.85
CA ARG A 752 18.46 -21.13 21.32
C ARG A 752 18.53 -20.46 22.70
N GLN A 753 19.31 -21.04 23.60
CA GLN A 753 19.54 -20.52 24.95
C GLN A 753 20.53 -19.36 24.89
N THR A 754 20.10 -18.18 25.32
CA THR A 754 20.97 -16.99 25.42
C THR A 754 21.21 -16.67 26.90
N SER A 755 22.47 -16.47 27.29
CA SER A 755 22.78 -16.04 28.66
C SER A 755 22.81 -14.51 28.73
N LEU A 756 21.90 -13.92 29.51
CA LEU A 756 21.92 -12.49 29.84
C LEU A 756 22.93 -12.24 30.98
N HIS A 757 23.83 -11.31 30.77
CA HIS A 757 24.88 -10.88 31.69
C HIS A 757 24.60 -9.47 32.19
N GLU A 758 24.35 -9.35 33.50
CA GLU A 758 24.42 -8.08 34.22
C GLU A 758 25.73 -8.04 35.01
N ALA A 759 26.56 -7.03 34.74
CA ALA A 759 27.83 -6.83 35.44
C ALA A 759 27.89 -5.43 36.07
N ARG A 760 28.41 -5.35 37.30
CA ARG A 760 28.57 -4.10 38.06
C ARG A 760 29.97 -4.04 38.67
N PHE A 761 30.69 -2.96 38.40
CA PHE A 761 32.10 -2.82 38.76
C PHE A 761 32.33 -1.49 39.48
N ARG A 762 32.81 -1.52 40.72
CA ARG A 762 33.13 -0.31 41.49
C ARG A 762 34.56 0.13 41.23
N LEU A 763 34.75 1.42 41.00
CA LEU A 763 36.05 2.04 40.75
C LEU A 763 36.78 2.44 42.05
N GLY A 764 36.04 2.83 43.10
CA GLY A 764 36.60 3.15 44.41
C GLY A 764 37.01 1.91 45.24
N ARG A 765 37.74 2.13 46.34
CA ARG A 765 38.07 1.04 47.31
C ARG A 765 36.80 0.53 48.02
N PRO A 766 36.80 -0.69 48.61
CA PRO A 766 35.63 -1.26 49.29
C PRO A 766 35.14 -0.54 50.55
N SER A 767 35.81 0.54 50.97
CA SER A 767 35.48 1.32 52.17
C SER A 767 34.26 2.22 51.98
N TRP A 768 33.70 2.66 53.10
CA TRP A 768 32.45 3.41 53.33
C TRP A 768 32.33 4.81 52.67
N ALA A 769 33.21 5.19 51.75
CA ALA A 769 33.17 6.46 51.03
C ALA A 769 32.90 6.23 49.53
N ARG A 770 31.96 6.98 48.95
CA ARG A 770 31.73 7.03 47.48
C ARG A 770 32.81 7.85 46.81
N GLU A 771 34.02 7.30 46.72
CA GLU A 771 35.12 7.91 45.96
C GLU A 771 34.80 7.83 44.46
N SER A 772 34.59 8.98 43.82
CA SER A 772 34.34 9.08 42.38
C SER A 772 35.63 9.39 41.65
N LEU A 773 36.03 8.52 40.71
CA LEU A 773 37.27 8.66 39.96
C LEU A 773 37.00 9.21 38.55
N PRO A 774 37.79 10.17 38.04
CA PRO A 774 37.62 10.70 36.70
C PRO A 774 37.98 9.64 35.65
N LEU A 775 36.98 9.15 34.93
CA LEU A 775 37.13 8.14 33.88
C LEU A 775 37.48 8.81 32.54
N HIS A 776 38.53 8.33 31.88
CA HIS A 776 39.02 8.83 30.58
C HIS A 776 38.48 8.00 29.41
N SER A 777 38.70 6.68 29.44
CA SER A 777 38.10 5.74 28.48
C SER A 777 37.79 4.38 29.12
N LEU A 778 37.04 3.55 28.40
CA LEU A 778 36.61 2.23 28.85
C LEU A 778 36.64 1.25 27.69
N GLU A 779 37.58 0.31 27.70
CA GLU A 779 37.69 -0.73 26.69
C GLU A 779 36.90 -1.99 27.11
N LEU A 780 36.13 -2.57 26.20
CA LEU A 780 35.51 -3.87 26.35
C LEU A 780 36.24 -4.85 25.43
N ARG A 781 36.78 -5.94 25.98
CA ARG A 781 37.47 -7.00 25.22
C ARG A 781 36.76 -8.33 25.46
N ALA A 782 36.34 -9.02 24.41
CA ALA A 782 35.68 -10.32 24.49
C ALA A 782 36.67 -11.46 24.22
N PHE A 783 36.51 -12.56 24.96
CA PHE A 783 37.40 -13.74 24.91
C PHE A 783 36.66 -15.02 24.52
N LEU A 784 35.48 -14.89 23.92
CA LEU A 784 34.65 -16.01 23.51
C LEU A 784 35.36 -16.85 22.44
N PRO A 785 35.52 -18.18 22.62
CA PRO A 785 36.15 -19.05 21.63
C PRO A 785 35.27 -19.27 20.39
N ARG A 786 33.95 -19.11 20.54
CA ARG A 786 32.94 -19.06 19.47
C ARG A 786 31.78 -18.15 19.85
N GLY A 787 31.10 -17.59 18.85
CA GLY A 787 29.91 -16.76 19.02
C GLY A 787 30.22 -15.29 19.33
N GLU A 788 29.18 -14.57 19.77
CA GLU A 788 29.20 -13.10 19.87
C GLU A 788 28.75 -12.63 21.27
N LEU A 789 29.39 -11.58 21.82
CA LEU A 789 28.89 -10.82 22.97
C LEU A 789 28.15 -9.58 22.47
N HIS A 790 26.84 -9.54 22.66
CA HIS A 790 25.99 -8.38 22.33
C HIS A 790 25.87 -7.52 23.59
N VAL A 791 26.42 -6.31 23.58
CA VAL A 791 26.31 -5.37 24.70
C VAL A 791 25.17 -4.41 24.40
N TYR A 792 24.10 -4.45 25.21
CA TYR A 792 22.88 -3.66 25.02
C TYR A 792 22.94 -2.29 25.70
N GLY A 793 23.66 -2.18 26.81
CA GLY A 793 23.86 -0.90 27.47
C GLY A 793 25.08 -0.90 28.38
N VAL A 794 25.72 0.26 28.47
CA VAL A 794 26.75 0.56 29.48
C VAL A 794 26.36 1.86 30.17
N GLY A 795 26.41 1.88 31.50
CA GLY A 795 26.06 3.02 32.34
C GLY A 795 27.14 3.32 33.36
N LEU A 796 27.39 4.61 33.59
CA LEU A 796 28.28 5.14 34.60
C LEU A 796 27.43 5.70 35.75
N VAL A 797 27.81 5.39 36.98
CA VAL A 797 27.12 5.83 38.19
C VAL A 797 27.96 6.91 38.87
N ASP A 798 27.39 8.09 39.05
CA ASP A 798 28.04 9.20 39.78
C ASP A 798 27.92 9.03 41.31
N ASP A 799 28.44 10.00 42.06
CA ASP A 799 28.36 10.07 43.52
C ASP A 799 26.91 10.17 44.03
N THR A 800 26.01 10.80 43.28
CA THR A 800 24.58 10.86 43.60
C THR A 800 23.90 9.49 43.47
N GLY A 801 24.45 8.59 42.65
CA GLY A 801 23.89 7.28 42.35
C GLY A 801 23.02 7.24 41.10
N VAL A 802 23.00 8.33 40.32
CA VAL A 802 22.28 8.41 39.04
C VAL A 802 23.08 7.63 37.99
N VAL A 803 22.38 6.74 37.27
CA VAL A 803 22.96 5.98 36.15
C VAL A 803 22.89 6.83 34.88
N ARG A 804 24.04 7.18 34.33
CA ARG A 804 24.19 7.90 33.06
C ARG A 804 24.66 6.91 32.00
N PRO A 805 23.90 6.60 30.93
CA PRO A 805 24.39 5.73 29.87
C PRO A 805 25.63 6.34 29.22
N ILE A 806 26.60 5.51 28.80
CA ILE A 806 27.76 6.01 28.03
C ILE A 806 27.25 6.57 26.69
N ARG A 807 27.71 7.79 26.39
CA ARG A 807 27.26 8.62 25.26
C ARG A 807 28.26 8.68 24.11
N SER A 808 29.23 7.79 24.08
CA SER A 808 30.23 7.75 23.01
C SER A 808 30.90 6.37 22.88
N LEU A 809 31.05 5.96 21.62
CA LEU A 809 31.87 4.84 21.16
C LEU A 809 33.09 5.45 20.46
N ALA A 810 34.19 4.71 20.28
CA ALA A 810 35.40 5.21 19.61
C ALA A 810 35.09 6.02 18.33
N GLY A 811 35.50 7.30 18.30
CA GLY A 811 35.27 8.25 17.18
C GLY A 811 33.84 8.81 17.02
N ARG A 812 32.91 8.43 17.91
CA ARG A 812 31.46 8.65 17.76
C ARG A 812 30.85 9.30 19.01
N ARG A 813 30.47 10.58 18.92
CA ARG A 813 29.95 11.40 20.03
C ARG A 813 28.44 11.61 19.93
N VAL A 814 27.69 11.45 21.01
CA VAL A 814 26.29 11.90 21.07
C VAL A 814 26.24 13.42 20.99
N VAL A 815 25.46 13.91 20.03
CA VAL A 815 25.30 15.34 19.74
C VAL A 815 23.86 15.82 19.90
N TYR A 816 22.89 14.90 19.89
CA TYR A 816 21.49 15.14 20.19
C TYR A 816 20.95 14.03 21.08
N ASN A 817 20.12 14.37 22.07
CA ASN A 817 19.47 13.41 22.96
C ASN A 817 18.17 14.00 23.50
N ASP A 818 17.03 13.35 23.28
CA ASP A 818 15.77 13.64 23.96
C ASP A 818 15.31 12.44 24.81
N LEU A 819 14.01 12.34 25.13
CA LEU A 819 13.46 11.23 25.94
C LEU A 819 13.42 9.90 25.18
N ASN A 820 13.37 9.94 23.85
CA ASN A 820 13.04 8.82 22.96
C ASN A 820 14.13 8.54 21.91
N LEU A 821 14.93 9.54 21.52
CA LEU A 821 15.89 9.48 20.43
C LEU A 821 17.27 10.01 20.84
N MET A 822 18.30 9.47 20.20
CA MET A 822 19.70 9.87 20.35
C MET A 822 20.36 9.93 18.98
N ALA A 823 21.07 11.01 18.67
CA ALA A 823 21.90 11.11 17.47
C ALA A 823 23.39 11.09 17.85
N VAL A 824 24.14 10.21 17.19
CA VAL A 824 25.57 10.02 17.37
C VAL A 824 26.29 10.47 16.11
N ARG A 825 27.18 11.46 16.24
CA ARG A 825 27.98 11.97 15.12
C ARG A 825 29.10 10.99 14.76
N ASN A 826 29.15 10.58 13.52
CA ASN A 826 30.20 9.78 12.91
C ASN A 826 31.28 10.69 12.32
N SER A 827 32.42 10.81 12.99
CA SER A 827 33.49 11.73 12.58
C SER A 827 34.32 11.20 11.40
N SER A 828 34.20 9.91 11.08
CA SER A 828 34.91 9.23 9.98
C SER A 828 34.19 9.34 8.63
N ALA A 829 32.99 9.93 8.58
CA ALA A 829 32.17 9.99 7.39
C ALA A 829 32.88 10.70 6.23
N LEU A 830 32.86 10.09 5.05
CA LEU A 830 33.33 10.72 3.83
C LEU A 830 32.35 11.81 3.37
N GLY A 831 32.86 12.78 2.63
CA GLY A 831 32.04 13.82 2.01
C GLY A 831 30.99 13.25 1.05
N ARG A 832 29.96 14.03 0.74
CA ARG A 832 28.92 13.65 -0.23
C ARG A 832 29.51 13.33 -1.61
N ALA A 833 30.65 13.93 -1.93
CA ALA A 833 31.58 13.48 -2.96
C ALA A 833 33.02 13.51 -2.43
N PHE A 834 33.88 12.62 -2.95
CA PHE A 834 35.29 12.50 -2.56
C PHE A 834 36.13 11.87 -3.68
N LEU A 835 37.46 11.92 -3.56
CA LEU A 835 38.41 11.38 -4.55
C LEU A 835 39.06 10.07 -4.05
N THR A 836 39.29 9.13 -4.98
CA THR A 836 40.14 7.94 -4.75
C THR A 836 41.13 7.78 -5.91
N GLY A 837 42.34 7.28 -5.62
CA GLY A 837 43.33 6.98 -6.66
C GLY A 837 43.21 5.56 -7.22
N GLY A 838 43.04 4.58 -6.32
CA GLY A 838 42.90 3.17 -6.70
C GLY A 838 41.55 2.83 -7.32
N ALA A 839 41.53 1.77 -8.12
CA ALA A 839 40.32 1.23 -8.73
C ALA A 839 40.40 -0.29 -8.94
N THR A 840 39.33 -0.99 -8.58
CA THR A 840 39.15 -2.43 -8.81
C THR A 840 37.90 -2.62 -9.67
N VAL A 841 37.95 -3.42 -10.73
CA VAL A 841 36.79 -3.70 -11.58
C VAL A 841 36.19 -5.06 -11.20
N CYS A 842 34.86 -5.16 -11.14
CA CYS A 842 34.18 -6.44 -10.92
C CYS A 842 32.96 -6.63 -11.83
N ASP A 843 32.71 -7.90 -12.17
CA ASP A 843 31.69 -8.31 -13.15
C ASP A 843 30.40 -8.84 -12.48
N SER A 844 30.24 -8.67 -11.15
CA SER A 844 29.01 -9.10 -10.45
C SER A 844 28.81 -8.45 -9.07
N ASP A 845 27.54 -8.29 -8.70
CA ASP A 845 27.03 -7.97 -7.36
C ASP A 845 27.63 -8.85 -6.26
N GLY A 846 27.93 -10.12 -6.55
CA GLY A 846 28.59 -11.04 -5.62
C GLY A 846 30.00 -10.58 -5.29
N ALA A 847 30.82 -10.37 -6.32
CA ALA A 847 32.20 -9.92 -6.17
C ALA A 847 32.30 -8.51 -5.55
N ALA A 848 31.41 -7.59 -5.94
CA ALA A 848 31.34 -6.25 -5.36
C ALA A 848 31.10 -6.29 -3.84
N ARG A 849 30.11 -7.08 -3.40
CA ARG A 849 29.81 -7.25 -1.96
C ARG A 849 30.93 -7.95 -1.21
N SER A 850 31.62 -8.92 -1.80
CA SER A 850 32.80 -9.56 -1.20
C SER A 850 33.95 -8.57 -0.98
N TRP A 851 34.22 -7.67 -1.93
CA TRP A 851 35.20 -6.60 -1.76
C TRP A 851 34.82 -5.60 -0.67
N LEU A 852 33.56 -5.13 -0.65
CA LEU A 852 33.05 -4.22 0.38
C LEU A 852 33.06 -4.82 1.80
N ALA A 853 32.97 -6.15 1.92
CA ALA A 853 33.05 -6.87 3.19
C ALA A 853 34.48 -7.19 3.65
N ALA A 854 35.51 -6.92 2.83
CA ALA A 854 36.90 -7.23 3.16
C ALA A 854 37.44 -6.27 4.24
N ALA A 855 38.11 -6.82 5.27
CA ALA A 855 38.62 -6.03 6.39
C ALA A 855 39.66 -4.96 6.01
N GLY A 856 40.32 -5.09 4.86
CA GLY A 856 41.28 -4.13 4.32
C GLY A 856 40.68 -3.09 3.34
N PHE A 857 39.37 -3.08 3.11
CA PHE A 857 38.75 -2.14 2.19
C PHE A 857 38.72 -0.70 2.77
N ASP A 858 39.50 0.20 2.16
CA ASP A 858 39.45 1.63 2.45
C ASP A 858 38.75 2.40 1.32
N PRO A 859 37.50 2.86 1.52
CA PRO A 859 36.74 3.55 0.48
C PRO A 859 37.37 4.88 0.04
N ALA A 860 38.29 5.47 0.83
CA ALA A 860 39.04 6.66 0.43
C ALA A 860 40.25 6.34 -0.48
N ALA A 861 40.66 5.08 -0.59
CA ALA A 861 41.86 4.67 -1.33
C ALA A 861 41.55 3.88 -2.62
N THR A 862 40.42 3.16 -2.67
CA THR A 862 39.98 2.42 -3.86
C THR A 862 38.48 2.55 -4.07
N VAL A 863 38.09 2.80 -5.31
CA VAL A 863 36.72 2.59 -5.80
C VAL A 863 36.58 1.19 -6.43
N ILE A 864 35.49 0.49 -6.13
CA ILE A 864 35.08 -0.74 -6.82
C ILE A 864 34.15 -0.33 -7.96
N LEU A 865 34.42 -0.73 -9.19
CA LEU A 865 33.67 -0.30 -10.38
C LEU A 865 32.99 -1.49 -11.08
N GLU A 866 31.72 -1.31 -11.39
CA GLU A 866 30.88 -2.29 -12.12
C GLU A 866 30.46 -1.68 -13.47
N PRO A 867 31.27 -1.80 -14.53
CA PRO A 867 30.93 -1.26 -15.85
C PRO A 867 29.76 -2.02 -16.48
N GLY A 868 28.81 -1.29 -17.06
CA GLY A 868 27.72 -1.89 -17.85
C GLY A 868 28.23 -2.51 -19.15
N GLU A 869 27.47 -3.43 -19.76
CA GLU A 869 27.86 -4.19 -20.95
C GLU A 869 28.33 -3.33 -22.15
N ALA A 870 27.77 -2.12 -22.28
CA ALA A 870 28.10 -1.18 -23.35
C ALA A 870 29.18 -0.13 -22.98
N GLN A 871 29.68 -0.12 -21.73
CA GLN A 871 30.64 0.87 -21.26
C GLN A 871 32.09 0.42 -21.45
N PRO A 872 33.04 1.34 -21.68
CA PRO A 872 34.47 1.01 -21.68
C PRO A 872 34.89 0.45 -20.31
N ARG A 873 35.57 -0.70 -20.29
CA ARG A 873 36.09 -1.28 -19.04
C ARG A 873 37.19 -0.38 -18.45
N PRO A 874 37.07 0.10 -17.20
CA PRO A 874 38.09 0.91 -16.56
C PRO A 874 39.42 0.17 -16.41
N ALA A 875 40.53 0.91 -16.38
CA ALA A 875 41.82 0.37 -15.95
C ALA A 875 41.85 0.22 -14.42
N GLU A 876 42.28 -0.94 -13.95
CA GLU A 876 42.54 -1.18 -12.51
C GLU A 876 43.80 -0.43 -12.04
N SER A 877 43.86 -0.10 -10.76
CA SER A 877 44.96 0.65 -10.15
C SER A 877 45.06 0.34 -8.65
N PRO A 878 46.27 0.23 -8.07
CA PRO A 878 46.44 -0.16 -6.67
C PRO A 878 45.84 0.88 -5.70
N PRO A 879 45.38 0.46 -4.49
CA PRO A 879 44.80 1.37 -3.51
C PRO A 879 45.75 2.49 -3.10
N HIS A 880 45.34 3.74 -3.29
CA HIS A 880 46.02 4.93 -2.76
C HIS A 880 45.02 6.09 -2.63
N ARG A 881 45.24 6.92 -1.60
CA ARG A 881 44.46 8.14 -1.36
C ARG A 881 45.08 9.29 -2.15
N ILE A 882 44.24 10.17 -2.68
CA ILE A 882 44.70 11.41 -3.32
C ILE A 882 45.07 12.43 -2.22
N GLU A 883 46.35 12.76 -2.10
CA GLU A 883 46.79 13.84 -1.20
C GLU A 883 46.64 15.20 -1.88
N GLY A 884 46.20 16.23 -1.14
CA GLY A 884 46.02 17.58 -1.69
C GLY A 884 44.84 17.76 -2.67
N GLY A 885 44.06 16.71 -2.93
CA GLY A 885 42.84 16.81 -3.73
C GLY A 885 41.71 17.52 -2.97
N VAL A 886 40.95 18.38 -3.67
CA VAL A 886 39.83 19.16 -3.13
C VAL A 886 38.59 18.92 -3.98
N VAL A 887 37.45 18.68 -3.31
CA VAL A 887 36.13 18.60 -3.93
C VAL A 887 35.21 19.60 -3.24
N ALA A 888 34.77 20.61 -3.99
CA ALA A 888 33.73 21.54 -3.58
C ALA A 888 32.45 21.23 -4.35
N ILE A 889 31.30 21.25 -3.67
CA ILE A 889 29.98 21.11 -4.30
C ILE A 889 29.38 22.51 -4.40
N ASP A 890 29.25 23.01 -5.62
CA ASP A 890 28.73 24.36 -5.93
C ASP A 890 27.20 24.39 -5.88
N ASP A 891 26.57 23.33 -6.38
CA ASP A 891 25.13 23.18 -6.51
C ASP A 891 24.74 21.73 -6.25
N TYR A 892 23.68 21.53 -5.47
CA TYR A 892 23.17 20.23 -5.08
C TYR A 892 21.64 20.30 -5.02
N ASP A 893 20.99 19.83 -6.08
CA ASP A 893 19.54 19.86 -6.28
C ASP A 893 19.03 18.44 -6.63
N LEU A 894 17.72 18.25 -6.58
CA LEU A 894 17.04 16.96 -6.81
C LEU A 894 17.52 16.22 -8.06
N ALA A 895 17.83 16.94 -9.15
CA ALA A 895 18.22 16.36 -10.44
C ALA A 895 19.58 16.88 -10.97
N HIS A 896 20.35 17.60 -10.15
CA HIS A 896 21.59 18.25 -10.57
C HIS A 896 22.62 18.28 -9.44
N VAL A 897 23.87 17.92 -9.76
CA VAL A 897 25.01 18.12 -8.86
C VAL A 897 26.13 18.75 -9.66
N ALA A 898 26.63 19.92 -9.24
CA ALA A 898 27.81 20.56 -9.81
C ALA A 898 28.93 20.59 -8.78
N LEU A 899 30.13 20.17 -9.20
CA LEU A 899 31.31 20.10 -8.35
C LEU A 899 32.50 20.77 -9.03
N ASN A 900 33.28 21.53 -8.26
CA ASN A 900 34.64 21.90 -8.64
C ASN A 900 35.61 20.91 -7.99
N VAL A 901 36.45 20.30 -8.81
CA VAL A 901 37.39 19.24 -8.41
C VAL A 901 38.79 19.68 -8.76
N GLN A 902 39.65 19.80 -7.75
CA GLN A 902 41.08 19.99 -7.93
C GLN A 902 41.79 18.70 -7.52
N THR A 903 42.63 18.14 -8.38
CA THR A 903 43.38 16.91 -8.09
C THR A 903 44.77 16.94 -8.73
N PRO A 904 45.85 16.60 -8.00
CA PRO A 904 47.22 16.65 -8.54
C PRO A 904 47.51 15.52 -9.55
N GLU A 905 46.73 14.43 -9.50
CA GLU A 905 46.82 13.29 -10.39
C GLU A 905 45.42 12.85 -10.87
N ALA A 906 45.36 12.01 -11.89
CA ALA A 906 44.08 11.55 -12.44
C ALA A 906 43.35 10.64 -11.45
N ALA A 907 42.23 11.09 -10.91
CA ALA A 907 41.52 10.44 -9.80
C ALA A 907 40.10 9.98 -10.19
N TRP A 908 39.50 9.14 -9.36
CA TRP A 908 38.08 8.84 -9.41
C TRP A 908 37.32 9.72 -8.45
N LEU A 909 36.40 10.53 -8.97
CA LEU A 909 35.41 11.24 -8.18
C LEU A 909 34.25 10.29 -7.89
N VAL A 910 34.09 9.89 -6.64
CA VAL A 910 32.92 9.14 -6.16
C VAL A 910 31.91 10.13 -5.61
N VAL A 911 30.67 10.04 -6.06
CA VAL A 911 29.52 10.77 -5.50
C VAL A 911 28.64 9.75 -4.79
N ALA A 912 28.48 9.92 -3.48
CA ALA A 912 27.85 8.97 -2.56
C ALA A 912 26.31 8.94 -2.68
N ASP A 913 25.76 9.17 -3.87
CA ASP A 913 24.34 9.02 -4.19
C ASP A 913 24.12 7.77 -5.04
N SER A 914 22.96 7.14 -4.86
CA SER A 914 22.61 5.90 -5.55
C SER A 914 22.66 6.03 -7.08
N TYR A 915 23.29 5.06 -7.73
CA TYR A 915 23.34 4.92 -9.18
C TYR A 915 21.99 4.47 -9.72
N TYR A 916 21.55 5.09 -10.81
CA TYR A 916 20.34 4.72 -11.54
C TYR A 916 20.45 5.20 -13.01
N PRO A 917 19.91 4.45 -13.99
CA PRO A 917 19.88 4.88 -15.39
C PRO A 917 19.25 6.26 -15.58
N GLY A 918 19.79 7.05 -16.51
CA GLY A 918 19.35 8.43 -16.77
C GLY A 918 20.21 9.51 -16.14
N TRP A 919 21.06 9.19 -15.16
CA TRP A 919 22.13 10.09 -14.75
C TRP A 919 23.22 10.19 -15.83
N ARG A 920 23.64 11.41 -16.14
CA ARG A 920 24.66 11.74 -17.16
C ARG A 920 25.74 12.61 -16.53
N ALA A 921 27.00 12.37 -16.88
CA ALA A 921 28.14 13.14 -16.38
C ALA A 921 28.78 14.01 -17.48
N LYS A 922 29.33 15.14 -17.05
CA LYS A 922 30.23 15.98 -17.84
C LYS A 922 31.44 16.40 -17.02
N VAL A 923 32.59 16.51 -17.66
CA VAL A 923 33.81 17.14 -17.13
C VAL A 923 34.18 18.26 -18.09
N ASP A 924 34.28 19.49 -17.60
CA ASP A 924 34.52 20.73 -18.36
C ASP A 924 33.56 20.89 -19.57
N GLY A 925 32.30 20.50 -19.35
CA GLY A 925 31.24 20.53 -20.37
C GLY A 925 31.28 19.39 -21.40
N GLN A 926 32.36 18.62 -21.48
CA GLN A 926 32.46 17.41 -22.32
C GLN A 926 31.78 16.22 -21.64
N ALA A 927 31.13 15.35 -22.40
CA ALA A 927 30.51 14.15 -21.85
C ALA A 927 31.56 13.20 -21.25
N ALA A 928 31.27 12.64 -20.08
CA ALA A 928 32.13 11.70 -19.38
C ALA A 928 31.36 10.42 -19.02
N GLU A 929 32.08 9.29 -18.94
CA GLU A 929 31.50 8.02 -18.51
C GLU A 929 31.18 8.05 -17.02
N LEU A 930 29.95 7.60 -16.68
CA LEU A 930 29.45 7.48 -15.33
C LEU A 930 29.33 6.00 -14.97
N TYR A 931 30.12 5.56 -13.99
CA TYR A 931 30.17 4.17 -13.56
C TYR A 931 29.36 3.95 -12.28
N LEU A 932 28.78 2.75 -12.17
CA LEU A 932 28.30 2.19 -10.92
C LEU A 932 29.51 1.85 -10.04
N ALA A 933 29.49 2.35 -8.81
CA ALA A 933 30.66 2.42 -7.94
C ALA A 933 30.34 1.95 -6.52
N ASN A 934 31.22 1.16 -5.93
CA ASN A 934 31.09 0.64 -4.56
C ASN A 934 29.71 0.02 -4.29
N TYR A 935 29.22 -0.80 -5.23
CA TYR A 935 27.92 -1.50 -5.23
C TYR A 935 26.65 -0.63 -5.29
N LEU A 936 26.70 0.64 -4.87
CA LEU A 936 25.51 1.48 -4.78
C LEU A 936 25.66 2.85 -5.46
N PHE A 937 26.85 3.43 -5.45
CA PHE A 937 27.11 4.84 -5.73
C PHE A 937 27.56 5.10 -7.17
N ARG A 938 27.93 6.35 -7.45
CA ARG A 938 28.29 6.83 -8.79
C ARG A 938 29.75 7.27 -8.82
N ALA A 939 30.50 6.97 -9.89
CA ALA A 939 31.87 7.47 -10.06
C ALA A 939 32.16 7.97 -11.49
N VAL A 940 33.00 9.00 -11.58
CA VAL A 940 33.50 9.60 -12.82
C VAL A 940 35.02 9.72 -12.73
N ARG A 941 35.75 9.46 -13.83
CA ARG A 941 37.20 9.73 -13.86
C ARG A 941 37.44 11.21 -14.13
N VAL A 942 38.25 11.85 -13.28
CA VAL A 942 38.67 13.25 -13.43
C VAL A 942 40.18 13.28 -13.73
N PRO A 943 40.64 14.02 -14.77
CA PRO A 943 42.07 14.19 -15.02
C PRO A 943 42.81 14.96 -13.92
N ALA A 944 44.13 15.05 -14.00
CA ALA A 944 44.92 15.92 -13.15
C ALA A 944 44.72 17.39 -13.54
N GLY A 945 44.39 18.24 -12.57
CA GLY A 945 44.09 19.66 -12.80
C GLY A 945 42.96 20.19 -11.93
N GLU A 946 42.39 21.32 -12.35
CA GLU A 946 41.15 21.89 -11.84
C GLU A 946 40.06 21.67 -12.89
N HIS A 947 38.95 21.05 -12.49
CA HIS A 947 37.91 20.56 -13.39
C HIS A 947 36.51 20.82 -12.81
N ARG A 948 35.57 21.21 -13.67
CA ARG A 948 34.15 21.32 -13.31
C ARG A 948 33.41 20.06 -13.74
N VAL A 949 32.85 19.35 -12.76
CA VAL A 949 32.08 18.12 -12.98
C VAL A 949 30.59 18.41 -12.79
N GLU A 950 29.76 18.09 -13.79
CA GLU A 950 28.30 18.21 -13.69
C GLU A 950 27.63 16.85 -13.86
N LEU A 951 26.75 16.50 -12.93
CA LEU A 951 25.86 15.34 -12.99
C LEU A 951 24.42 15.83 -13.15
N ARG A 952 23.70 15.33 -14.17
CA ARG A 952 22.29 15.67 -14.42
C ARG A 952 21.44 14.42 -14.55
N PHE A 953 20.25 14.42 -13.95
CA PHE A 953 19.27 13.34 -14.09
C PHE A 953 18.32 13.62 -15.26
N GLU A 954 18.58 12.98 -16.39
CA GLU A 954 17.86 13.14 -17.65
C GLU A 954 17.37 11.77 -18.16
N PRO A 955 16.43 11.10 -17.44
CA PRO A 955 15.97 9.76 -17.78
C PRO A 955 15.24 9.70 -19.13
N ASP A 956 15.80 8.93 -20.06
CA ASP A 956 15.23 8.78 -21.40
C ASP A 956 13.88 8.05 -21.39
N THR A 957 13.62 7.21 -20.39
CA THR A 957 12.31 6.58 -20.15
C THR A 957 11.19 7.60 -19.89
N VAL A 958 11.46 8.64 -19.09
CA VAL A 958 10.52 9.75 -18.86
C VAL A 958 10.34 10.57 -20.13
N ARG A 959 11.42 10.83 -20.90
CA ARG A 959 11.36 11.59 -22.16
C ARG A 959 10.54 10.88 -23.23
N VAL A 960 10.80 9.58 -23.46
CA VAL A 960 10.08 8.73 -24.42
C VAL A 960 8.62 8.55 -23.99
N GLY A 961 8.39 8.22 -22.71
CA GLY A 961 7.05 8.12 -22.15
C GLY A 961 6.27 9.42 -22.27
N GLY A 962 6.90 10.56 -21.97
CA GLY A 962 6.34 11.91 -22.12
C GLY A 962 5.93 12.23 -23.56
N ALA A 963 6.79 11.92 -24.54
CA ALA A 963 6.48 12.11 -25.95
C ALA A 963 5.29 11.24 -26.41
N LEU A 964 5.24 9.97 -25.99
CA LEU A 964 4.12 9.06 -26.29
C LEU A 964 2.81 9.50 -25.62
N SER A 965 2.88 9.92 -24.35
CA SER A 965 1.75 10.49 -23.60
C SER A 965 1.21 11.76 -24.26
N LEU A 966 2.08 12.67 -24.68
CA LEU A 966 1.70 13.91 -25.35
C LEU A 966 1.05 13.65 -26.72
N ALA A 967 1.67 12.81 -27.56
CA ALA A 967 1.12 12.44 -28.86
C ALA A 967 -0.26 11.75 -28.73
N SER A 968 -0.39 10.86 -27.75
CA SER A 968 -1.66 10.19 -27.41
C SER A 968 -2.70 11.17 -26.89
N GLY A 969 -2.30 12.11 -26.03
CA GLY A 969 -3.15 13.18 -25.49
C GLY A 969 -3.71 14.07 -26.59
N LEU A 970 -2.86 14.49 -27.53
CA LEU A 970 -3.27 15.25 -28.72
C LEU A 970 -4.24 14.45 -29.60
N ALA A 971 -3.95 13.17 -29.87
CA ALA A 971 -4.84 12.32 -30.66
C ALA A 971 -6.22 12.12 -30.00
N VAL A 972 -6.27 11.90 -28.68
CA VAL A 972 -7.50 11.80 -27.89
C VAL A 972 -8.26 13.12 -27.90
N ALA A 973 -7.59 14.25 -27.67
CA ALA A 973 -8.19 15.59 -27.69
C ALA A 973 -8.80 15.92 -29.07
N LEU A 974 -8.06 15.66 -30.16
CA LEU A 974 -8.56 15.82 -31.53
C LEU A 974 -9.76 14.90 -31.82
N GLY A 975 -9.75 13.65 -31.34
CA GLY A 975 -10.91 12.75 -31.42
C GLY A 975 -12.14 13.27 -30.67
N LEU A 976 -11.96 13.79 -29.45
CA LEU A 976 -13.04 14.38 -28.65
C LEU A 976 -13.57 15.68 -29.28
N LEU A 977 -12.71 16.49 -29.90
CA LEU A 977 -13.09 17.71 -30.63
C LEU A 977 -13.84 17.37 -31.93
N ALA A 978 -13.33 16.46 -32.75
CA ALA A 978 -13.96 16.03 -34.01
C ALA A 978 -15.35 15.42 -33.78
N THR A 979 -15.49 14.58 -32.75
CA THR A 979 -16.80 14.04 -32.34
C THR A 979 -17.73 15.14 -31.80
N SER A 980 -17.21 16.16 -31.10
CA SER A 980 -18.02 17.28 -30.58
C SER A 980 -18.48 18.28 -31.63
N TYR A 981 -17.61 18.69 -32.55
CA TYR A 981 -17.92 19.60 -33.66
C TYR A 981 -19.03 19.04 -34.55
N THR A 982 -18.91 17.76 -34.91
CA THR A 982 -19.86 17.10 -35.82
C THR A 982 -21.22 16.81 -35.18
N LEU A 983 -21.29 16.61 -33.85
CA LEU A 983 -22.56 16.59 -33.11
C LEU A 983 -23.27 17.96 -33.12
N ARG A 984 -22.50 19.07 -33.05
CA ARG A 984 -23.05 20.43 -33.14
C ARG A 984 -23.56 20.76 -34.56
N SER A 985 -22.82 20.40 -35.61
CA SER A 985 -23.26 20.65 -37.00
C SER A 985 -24.49 19.81 -37.38
N SER A 986 -24.55 18.54 -36.97
CA SER A 986 -25.72 17.69 -37.20
C SER A 986 -27.00 18.26 -36.55
N ARG A 987 -26.90 18.80 -35.32
CA ARG A 987 -28.02 19.50 -34.65
C ARG A 987 -28.44 20.77 -35.40
N ARG A 988 -27.49 21.58 -35.90
CA ARG A 988 -27.80 22.80 -36.68
C ARG A 988 -28.50 22.48 -38.01
N SER A 989 -28.05 21.47 -38.76
CA SER A 989 -28.74 21.03 -39.98
C SER A 989 -30.16 20.54 -39.68
N LEU A 990 -30.36 19.76 -38.61
CA LEU A 990 -31.69 19.29 -38.22
C LEU A 990 -32.63 20.46 -37.90
N MET A 991 -32.18 21.45 -37.12
CA MET A 991 -32.96 22.66 -36.84
C MET A 991 -33.28 23.47 -38.10
N THR A 992 -32.36 23.55 -39.05
CA THR A 992 -32.56 24.27 -40.33
C THR A 992 -33.62 23.57 -41.19
N VAL A 993 -33.59 22.24 -41.26
CA VAL A 993 -34.60 21.43 -41.96
C VAL A 993 -35.97 21.53 -41.28
N MET A 994 -36.04 21.48 -39.94
CA MET A 994 -37.29 21.67 -39.21
C MET A 994 -37.86 23.09 -39.35
N ARG A 995 -36.99 24.11 -39.43
CA ARG A 995 -37.39 25.51 -39.68
C ARG A 995 -37.93 25.72 -41.11
N LYS A 996 -37.43 24.98 -42.10
CA LYS A 996 -37.97 24.94 -43.48
C LYS A 996 -39.30 24.14 -43.60
N LYS A 997 -39.69 23.35 -42.60
CA LYS A 997 -40.94 22.57 -42.58
C LYS A 997 -42.09 23.17 -41.78
N ARG A 998 -41.99 24.42 -41.30
CA ARG A 998 -43.18 25.14 -40.80
C ARG A 998 -44.08 25.50 -41.99
N PRO A 999 -45.37 25.14 -41.99
CA PRO A 999 -46.29 25.60 -43.03
C PRO A 999 -46.41 27.14 -42.97
N PRO A 1000 -46.71 27.81 -44.10
CA PRO A 1000 -46.96 29.24 -44.09
C PRO A 1000 -48.14 29.55 -43.15
N ARG A 1001 -48.05 30.67 -42.43
CA ARG A 1001 -49.20 31.19 -41.66
C ARG A 1001 -50.34 31.45 -42.65
N ALA A 1002 -51.51 30.84 -42.40
CA ALA A 1002 -52.72 31.20 -43.13
C ALA A 1002 -53.02 32.70 -42.95
N PRO A 1003 -53.48 33.41 -43.99
CA PRO A 1003 -53.79 34.82 -43.89
C PRO A 1003 -54.97 35.06 -42.94
N SER A 1004 -54.93 36.19 -42.24
CA SER A 1004 -56.01 36.63 -41.36
C SER A 1004 -57.28 36.90 -42.15
N ILE A 1005 -58.35 36.16 -41.87
CA ILE A 1005 -59.68 36.46 -42.40
C ILE A 1005 -60.27 37.58 -41.54
N VAL A 1006 -60.57 38.71 -42.17
CA VAL A 1006 -61.43 39.76 -41.63
C VAL A 1006 -62.84 39.54 -42.16
N LYS A 1007 -63.72 39.01 -41.32
CA LYS A 1007 -65.12 39.46 -41.10
C LYS A 1007 -65.76 38.62 -40.00
#